data_AF-A0A1G7MZW6-F1
#
_entry.id   AF-A0A1G7MZW6-F1
#
_cell.length_a   1.000
_cell.length_b   1.000
_cell.length_c   1.000
_cell.angle_alpha   90.00
_cell.angle_beta   90.00
_cell.angle_gamma   90.00
#
_symmetry.space_group_name_H-M   'P 1'
#
loop_
_entity.id
_entity.type
_entity.pdbx_description
1 polymer ?
#
loop_
_entity_poly.entity_id
_entity_poly.type
_entity_poly.pdbx_seq_one_letter_code
_entity_poly.pdbx_strand_id
1 'polypeptide(L)'
;MTGRLTRAAGALLAGSLVLGLAACTTPGTSGASSELGFTPVPTGGESWAPAPADLGDGRSAVAQTAGGEYRLHTADGDVTFLPGVNLGATTPGHQPGELSIDADTYRRWFTLMGQMGVRVVRIYTIHPPAFYTELSRYNLAHPDAPLYLMAGVYLPDESYVDTQDLYDAAPTAAFDAELVDAVAAVHGDFSRPDTPGRAEGTWTADVSPWTAGWIAGVEWDPNATSVSDARNVTAPAVAGQFFTSTVDATPTERWIAARMETLATELHRRGALAPLAFTNWPTTDPLRHPDEPLTDEDLSNVDANHVQPTAAWRGGYFASYHAYPYYPDFLRHEPGLNAPAGDGAVDAYAAYLRSLRDHHAGMPVMISEFGVPSALGSAHAGTNGRHQGDHSEQEANAMNAAMLHTIHDLGLAGGLLFAWADEWFKFTWNTLPRQLPADRRQLWHDPLTNEQWFGVLAQDPLSAPDSAPQTLTGDRAQLTVSHDPAWVTLALRLPTAPTAPVTLAFDVVDGGAGELPGDPADAVDDATADYAVVIDATTSRGQMYTRRALDPVLLDFGPDQLPDRGTAAWVPSQLSTNRPLTVPTTGVEFPAELFDVGALRSGPTDPQASGYDSRNTFTVSGRTLTLRLPWALLGMADPSSLQALLPPTGPGQEAATVTVPGIGIAVATAGKRTDLGLFTWSGWNRVYHAERLKAGVQTWVDAMEAVGRR
;
A
#
# COMPACT_ATOMS: atom_id res chain seq x y z
N MET A 1 13.70 2.67 -16.41
CA MET A 1 13.35 3.09 -17.79
C MET A 1 12.07 3.91 -17.72
N THR A 2 12.20 5.20 -17.47
CA THR A 2 11.08 6.14 -17.37
C THR A 2 11.42 7.30 -18.29
N GLY A 3 10.54 7.60 -19.24
CA GLY A 3 10.82 8.64 -20.21
C GLY A 3 9.74 8.78 -21.26
N ARG A 4 8.91 9.82 -21.06
CA ARG A 4 8.03 10.52 -22.02
C ARG A 4 6.63 9.92 -22.22
N LEU A 5 5.61 10.75 -21.94
CA LEU A 5 4.87 11.46 -22.99
C LEU A 5 3.91 12.51 -22.41
N THR A 6 3.91 13.67 -23.05
CA THR A 6 3.22 14.92 -22.70
C THR A 6 1.91 15.13 -23.48
N ARG A 7 0.88 15.59 -22.77
CA ARG A 7 -0.18 16.61 -23.09
C ARG A 7 -0.77 16.74 -24.51
N ALA A 8 -2.12 16.76 -24.57
CA ALA A 8 -2.91 17.77 -25.31
C ALA A 8 -4.37 17.85 -24.81
N ALA A 9 -4.91 19.07 -24.80
CA ALA A 9 -6.15 19.51 -24.15
C ALA A 9 -7.40 19.58 -25.07
N GLY A 10 -8.59 19.70 -24.48
CA GLY A 10 -9.83 20.14 -25.17
C GLY A 10 -11.03 20.27 -24.23
N ALA A 11 -11.72 21.42 -24.26
CA ALA A 11 -12.50 21.98 -23.17
C ALA A 11 -14.05 21.85 -23.28
N LEU A 12 -14.70 21.93 -22.10
CA LEU A 12 -15.95 22.62 -21.74
C LEU A 12 -17.27 22.31 -22.48
N LEU A 13 -18.30 21.89 -21.71
CA LEU A 13 -19.52 22.69 -21.50
C LEU A 13 -20.43 22.16 -20.37
N ALA A 14 -20.95 23.10 -19.60
CA ALA A 14 -21.73 22.97 -18.38
C ALA A 14 -23.21 22.58 -18.61
N GLY A 15 -23.83 21.99 -17.59
CA GLY A 15 -25.26 21.78 -17.50
C GLY A 15 -25.71 21.54 -16.06
N SER A 16 -26.29 22.57 -15.45
CA SER A 16 -26.82 22.64 -14.09
C SER A 16 -27.89 21.58 -13.79
N LEU A 17 -27.91 21.00 -12.57
CA LEU A 17 -29.16 20.48 -12.00
C LEU A 17 -29.22 20.63 -10.47
N VAL A 18 -30.46 20.80 -10.02
CA VAL A 18 -30.93 21.48 -8.80
C VAL A 18 -30.95 20.56 -7.57
N LEU A 19 -30.61 21.14 -6.42
CA LEU A 19 -30.74 20.55 -5.07
C LEU A 19 -32.17 20.12 -4.74
N GLY A 20 -32.32 18.90 -4.22
CA GLY A 20 -33.48 18.44 -3.45
C GLY A 20 -33.06 18.03 -2.04
N LEU A 21 -33.22 18.94 -1.08
CA LEU A 21 -33.09 18.70 0.36
C LEU A 21 -34.25 17.81 0.86
N ALA A 22 -33.93 16.74 1.58
CA ALA A 22 -34.86 16.11 2.52
C ALA A 22 -34.10 15.75 3.80
N ALA A 23 -34.56 16.33 4.90
CA ALA A 23 -34.02 16.20 6.25
C ALA A 23 -34.86 15.22 7.09
N CYS A 24 -34.25 14.85 8.24
CA CYS A 24 -34.86 14.29 9.47
C CYS A 24 -35.04 12.75 9.44
N THR A 25 -34.67 11.95 10.45
CA THR A 25 -34.65 12.10 11.93
C THR A 25 -33.75 11.03 12.56
N THR A 26 -33.18 11.32 13.73
CA THR A 26 -32.46 10.36 14.60
C THR A 26 -33.42 9.53 15.47
N PRO A 27 -33.05 8.31 15.84
CA PRO A 27 -33.35 7.82 17.19
C PRO A 27 -32.23 7.00 17.85
N GLY A 28 -31.96 7.32 19.12
CA GLY A 28 -31.96 6.33 20.21
C GLY A 28 -30.76 5.38 20.35
N THR A 29 -29.87 5.73 21.28
CA THR A 29 -28.80 4.89 21.84
C THR A 29 -29.35 3.68 22.61
N SER A 30 -29.19 2.48 22.06
CA SER A 30 -28.88 1.23 22.79
C SER A 30 -28.70 0.07 21.80
N GLY A 31 -27.44 -0.26 21.49
CA GLY A 31 -27.08 -1.40 20.63
C GLY A 31 -25.95 -1.14 19.64
N ALA A 32 -24.86 -0.48 20.04
CA ALA A 32 -23.83 0.00 19.10
C ALA A 32 -22.82 -1.06 18.61
N SER A 33 -22.77 -2.26 19.21
CA SER A 33 -21.73 -3.24 18.87
C SER A 33 -22.02 -4.08 17.62
N SER A 34 -23.23 -4.04 17.04
CA SER A 34 -23.55 -4.81 15.83
C SER A 34 -23.45 -4.03 14.53
N GLU A 35 -23.43 -2.68 14.56
CA GLU A 35 -23.36 -1.87 13.33
C GLU A 35 -21.93 -1.58 12.85
N LEU A 36 -20.95 -1.53 13.76
CA LEU A 36 -19.57 -1.16 13.41
C LEU A 36 -18.68 -2.36 13.04
N GLY A 37 -19.04 -3.58 13.41
CA GLY A 37 -18.21 -4.77 13.15
C GLY A 37 -16.98 -4.90 14.07
N PHE A 38 -16.82 -4.00 15.06
CA PHE A 38 -15.82 -4.06 16.14
C PHE A 38 -16.38 -3.37 17.40
N THR A 39 -15.71 -3.54 18.52
CA THR A 39 -15.98 -2.86 19.80
C THR A 39 -15.12 -1.60 19.87
N PRO A 40 -15.71 -0.39 19.88
CA PRO A 40 -14.96 0.85 20.00
C PRO A 40 -14.17 0.96 21.30
N VAL A 41 -13.05 1.66 21.25
CA VAL A 41 -12.24 2.01 22.42
C VAL A 41 -13.07 2.88 23.38
N PRO A 42 -13.08 2.61 24.70
CA PRO A 42 -13.90 3.34 25.66
C PRO A 42 -13.58 4.85 25.73
N THR A 43 -14.61 5.68 25.82
CA THR A 43 -14.50 7.16 25.85
C THR A 43 -14.21 7.74 27.25
N GLY A 44 -13.54 6.99 28.13
CA GLY A 44 -13.31 7.38 29.54
C GLY A 44 -11.93 7.02 30.08
N GLY A 45 -10.96 6.85 29.19
CA GLY A 45 -9.54 6.65 29.53
C GLY A 45 -8.83 7.97 29.82
N GLU A 46 -7.49 7.93 29.76
CA GLU A 46 -6.64 9.12 29.89
C GLU A 46 -6.95 10.12 28.77
N SER A 47 -7.02 11.40 29.11
CA SER A 47 -7.28 12.49 28.18
C SER A 47 -6.03 12.78 27.35
N TRP A 48 -6.21 12.72 26.04
CA TRP A 48 -5.24 13.15 25.04
C TRP A 48 -5.45 14.62 24.64
N ALA A 49 -6.21 15.40 25.41
CA ALA A 49 -6.39 16.83 25.17
C ALA A 49 -5.03 17.54 25.14
N PRO A 50 -4.75 18.43 24.16
CA PRO A 50 -3.45 19.07 24.06
C PRO A 50 -3.20 20.00 25.25
N ALA A 51 -2.01 19.90 25.84
CA ALA A 51 -1.52 20.83 26.85
C ALA A 51 -0.13 21.36 26.44
N PRO A 52 -0.04 22.18 25.37
CA PRO A 52 1.24 22.60 24.80
C PRO A 52 2.17 23.25 25.84
N ALA A 53 3.45 22.94 25.78
CA ALA A 53 4.46 23.56 26.61
C ALA A 53 4.65 25.03 26.20
N ASP A 54 4.61 25.95 27.18
CA ASP A 54 4.99 27.35 26.98
C ASP A 54 6.51 27.47 26.92
N LEU A 55 7.01 28.03 25.82
CA LEU A 55 8.43 28.21 25.62
C LEU A 55 8.96 29.50 26.29
N GLY A 56 8.09 30.38 26.78
CA GLY A 56 8.48 31.59 27.52
C GLY A 56 8.92 32.76 26.64
N ASP A 57 8.76 32.63 25.32
CA ASP A 57 9.06 33.66 24.30
C ASP A 57 7.84 33.97 23.41
N GLY A 58 6.64 33.60 23.87
CA GLY A 58 5.38 33.75 23.13
C GLY A 58 5.08 32.61 22.16
N ARG A 59 5.91 31.56 22.13
CA ARG A 59 5.70 30.34 21.35
C ARG A 59 5.29 29.18 22.25
N SER A 60 4.65 28.20 21.65
CA SER A 60 4.26 26.96 22.30
C SER A 60 4.71 25.75 21.50
N ALA A 61 4.81 24.60 22.16
CA ALA A 61 5.07 23.33 21.51
C ALA A 61 4.08 22.28 21.97
N VAL A 62 3.28 21.73 21.05
CA VAL A 62 2.33 20.65 21.37
C VAL A 62 3.06 19.33 21.63
N ALA A 63 4.19 19.13 20.95
CA ALA A 63 5.13 18.06 21.21
C ALA A 63 6.57 18.60 21.19
N GLN A 64 7.47 17.93 21.90
CA GLN A 64 8.90 18.22 21.93
C GLN A 64 9.71 16.93 22.00
N THR A 65 11.02 17.03 21.81
CA THR A 65 11.96 15.95 22.15
C THR A 65 12.88 16.43 23.27
N ALA A 66 13.00 15.64 24.34
CA ALA A 66 13.83 15.98 25.48
C ALA A 66 14.47 14.71 26.08
N GLY A 67 15.79 14.75 26.29
CA GLY A 67 16.52 13.62 26.88
C GLY A 67 16.51 12.35 26.05
N GLY A 68 16.35 12.45 24.72
CA GLY A 68 16.23 11.30 23.81
C GLY A 68 14.85 10.69 23.73
N GLU A 69 13.84 11.30 24.37
CA GLU A 69 12.44 10.85 24.31
C GLU A 69 11.61 11.83 23.49
N TYR A 70 10.64 11.28 22.77
CA TYR A 70 9.56 12.05 22.18
C TYR A 70 8.50 12.32 23.25
N ARG A 71 7.92 13.52 23.29
CA ARG A 71 6.90 13.91 24.28
C ARG A 71 5.80 14.70 23.61
N LEU A 72 4.62 14.11 23.50
CA LEU A 72 3.39 14.81 23.20
C LEU A 72 2.78 15.31 24.51
N HIS A 73 2.60 16.61 24.66
CA HIS A 73 2.12 17.20 25.90
C HIS A 73 0.58 17.17 25.94
N THR A 74 0.03 16.34 26.84
CA THR A 74 -1.42 16.21 27.01
C THR A 74 -1.87 16.67 28.41
N ALA A 75 -3.16 16.92 28.58
CA ALA A 75 -3.75 17.37 29.84
C ALA A 75 -3.47 16.42 31.01
N ASP A 76 -3.37 15.12 30.74
CA ASP A 76 -3.06 14.13 31.77
C ASP A 76 -1.55 13.83 31.88
N GLY A 77 -0.68 14.50 31.11
CA GLY A 77 0.79 14.33 31.13
C GLY A 77 1.40 13.97 29.76
N ASP A 78 2.71 13.75 29.71
CA ASP A 78 3.42 13.47 28.46
C ASP A 78 3.11 12.05 27.94
N VAL A 79 2.90 11.92 26.62
CA VAL A 79 2.83 10.64 25.90
C VAL A 79 4.11 10.48 25.09
N THR A 80 4.74 9.31 25.21
CA THR A 80 6.03 9.01 24.57
C THR A 80 5.95 8.05 23.38
N PHE A 81 4.81 7.38 23.20
CA PHE A 81 4.53 6.50 22.07
C PHE A 81 3.31 6.98 21.29
N LEU A 82 3.46 7.15 19.97
CA LEU A 82 2.41 7.62 19.09
C LEU A 82 1.86 6.49 18.19
N PRO A 83 0.70 5.90 18.52
CA PRO A 83 0.03 4.95 17.64
C PRO A 83 -0.83 5.66 16.59
N GLY A 84 -0.70 5.25 15.33
CA GLY A 84 -1.41 5.93 14.26
C GLY A 84 -1.52 5.14 12.97
N VAL A 85 -2.04 5.83 11.96
CA VAL A 85 -2.21 5.31 10.60
C VAL A 85 -1.75 6.33 9.58
N ASN A 86 -1.26 5.83 8.44
CA ASN A 86 -1.00 6.62 7.26
C ASN A 86 -2.29 6.79 6.45
N LEU A 87 -2.49 8.00 5.93
CA LEU A 87 -3.65 8.38 5.15
C LEU A 87 -3.18 8.95 3.81
N GLY A 88 -3.38 8.18 2.74
CA GLY A 88 -3.25 8.66 1.37
C GLY A 88 -4.35 9.66 1.00
N ALA A 89 -4.25 10.21 -0.20
CA ALA A 89 -5.11 11.31 -0.65
C ALA A 89 -6.18 10.89 -1.67
N THR A 90 -6.36 9.59 -1.92
CA THR A 90 -7.19 9.09 -3.02
C THR A 90 -8.32 8.17 -2.58
N THR A 91 -9.27 7.99 -3.49
CA THR A 91 -10.35 7.01 -3.45
C THR A 91 -10.34 6.21 -4.77
N PRO A 92 -10.95 5.02 -4.82
CA PRO A 92 -10.99 4.20 -6.03
C PRO A 92 -11.38 4.98 -7.30
N GLY A 93 -10.68 4.70 -8.40
CA GLY A 93 -10.89 5.37 -9.68
C GLY A 93 -10.04 6.61 -9.92
N HIS A 94 -9.24 7.06 -8.96
CA HIS A 94 -8.44 8.28 -9.05
C HIS A 94 -6.94 8.03 -8.91
N GLN A 95 -6.15 8.86 -9.58
CA GLN A 95 -4.70 8.94 -9.45
C GLN A 95 -4.31 9.77 -8.21
N PRO A 96 -3.08 9.58 -7.65
CA PRO A 96 -2.58 10.32 -6.48
C PRO A 96 -2.75 11.84 -6.57
N GLY A 97 -2.48 12.40 -7.74
CA GLY A 97 -2.55 13.84 -7.98
C GLY A 97 -3.95 14.43 -8.08
N GLU A 98 -5.01 13.61 -8.07
CA GLU A 98 -6.41 14.08 -8.15
C GLU A 98 -7.01 14.42 -6.78
N LEU A 99 -6.44 13.87 -5.70
CA LEU A 99 -6.77 14.25 -4.31
C LEU A 99 -8.28 14.13 -3.99
N SER A 100 -8.87 12.99 -4.33
CA SER A 100 -10.31 12.80 -4.50
C SER A 100 -11.15 12.64 -3.22
N ILE A 101 -10.52 12.66 -2.03
CA ILE A 101 -11.24 12.49 -0.77
C ILE A 101 -12.02 13.77 -0.43
N ASP A 102 -13.34 13.63 -0.27
CA ASP A 102 -14.24 14.73 0.08
C ASP A 102 -14.44 14.91 1.59
N ALA A 103 -15.12 16.00 1.96
CA ALA A 103 -15.37 16.37 3.36
C ALA A 103 -16.19 15.32 4.13
N ASP A 104 -17.19 14.72 3.49
CA ASP A 104 -18.02 13.71 4.14
C ASP A 104 -17.23 12.42 4.39
N THR A 105 -16.31 12.08 3.49
CA THR A 105 -15.40 10.94 3.65
C THR A 105 -14.41 11.17 4.78
N TYR A 106 -13.76 12.33 4.84
CA TYR A 106 -12.91 12.68 5.98
C TYR A 106 -13.67 12.63 7.31
N ARG A 107 -14.89 13.17 7.36
CA ARG A 107 -15.72 13.14 8.58
C ARG A 107 -16.01 11.72 9.05
N ARG A 108 -16.40 10.83 8.14
CA ARG A 108 -16.63 9.41 8.44
C ARG A 108 -15.35 8.75 8.93
N TRP A 109 -14.24 8.94 8.21
CA TRP A 109 -12.97 8.30 8.51
C TRP A 109 -12.40 8.76 9.86
N PHE A 110 -12.39 10.05 10.18
CA PHE A 110 -11.95 10.54 11.49
C PHE A 110 -12.81 10.00 12.64
N THR A 111 -14.12 9.86 12.42
CA THR A 111 -15.01 9.25 13.41
C THR A 111 -14.64 7.79 13.66
N LEU A 112 -14.43 7.00 12.60
CA LEU A 112 -14.01 5.60 12.71
C LEU A 112 -12.62 5.48 13.36
N MET A 113 -11.64 6.29 12.93
CA MET A 113 -10.28 6.34 13.49
C MET A 113 -10.33 6.54 15.01
N GLY A 114 -11.08 7.53 15.48
CA GLY A 114 -11.22 7.78 16.91
C GLY A 114 -11.86 6.63 17.68
N GLN A 115 -12.90 6.00 17.11
CA GLN A 115 -13.54 4.80 17.67
C GLN A 115 -12.59 3.61 17.75
N MET A 116 -11.62 3.50 16.84
CA MET A 116 -10.63 2.43 16.78
C MET A 116 -9.38 2.69 17.65
N GLY A 117 -9.30 3.85 18.33
CA GLY A 117 -8.14 4.19 19.15
C GLY A 117 -6.98 4.83 18.39
N VAL A 118 -7.16 5.19 17.12
CA VAL A 118 -6.16 5.99 16.39
C VAL A 118 -5.94 7.32 17.10
N ARG A 119 -4.67 7.71 17.25
CA ARG A 119 -4.28 9.00 17.86
C ARG A 119 -3.49 9.87 16.92
N VAL A 120 -2.75 9.29 15.97
CA VAL A 120 -2.02 10.03 14.96
C VAL A 120 -2.49 9.65 13.55
N VAL A 121 -2.74 10.67 12.74
CA VAL A 121 -2.96 10.55 11.30
C VAL A 121 -1.78 11.18 10.58
N ARG A 122 -1.02 10.39 9.82
CA ARG A 122 0.03 10.90 8.93
C ARG A 122 -0.51 11.10 7.53
N ILE A 123 -0.27 12.28 6.96
CA ILE A 123 -0.47 12.56 5.54
C ILE A 123 0.90 12.74 4.87
N TYR A 124 0.98 12.55 3.56
CA TYR A 124 2.23 12.66 2.79
C TYR A 124 2.42 14.03 2.15
N THR A 125 1.32 14.60 1.68
CA THR A 125 1.25 15.84 0.92
C THR A 125 0.24 16.77 1.58
N ILE A 126 0.18 18.01 1.10
CA ILE A 126 -0.91 18.92 1.48
C ILE A 126 -2.23 18.37 0.93
N HIS A 127 -3.10 17.89 1.82
CA HIS A 127 -4.46 17.47 1.45
C HIS A 127 -5.37 18.68 1.13
N PRO A 128 -6.52 18.47 0.47
CA PRO A 128 -7.50 19.53 0.22
C PRO A 128 -7.99 20.24 1.51
N PRO A 129 -8.47 21.49 1.45
CA PRO A 129 -8.94 22.26 2.62
C PRO A 129 -10.00 21.54 3.49
N ALA A 130 -10.77 20.65 2.86
CA ALA A 130 -11.75 19.81 3.54
C ALA A 130 -11.13 18.95 4.65
N PHE A 131 -9.93 18.39 4.43
CA PHE A 131 -9.21 17.59 5.43
C PHE A 131 -9.03 18.37 6.74
N TYR A 132 -8.44 19.55 6.65
CA TYR A 132 -8.12 20.42 7.79
C TYR A 132 -9.40 20.90 8.50
N THR A 133 -10.42 21.23 7.73
CA THR A 133 -11.72 21.66 8.26
C THR A 133 -12.41 20.54 9.05
N GLU A 134 -12.41 19.32 8.52
CA GLU A 134 -13.03 18.16 9.18
C GLU A 134 -12.19 17.67 10.36
N LEU A 135 -10.85 17.75 10.30
CA LEU A 135 -9.97 17.43 11.43
C LEU A 135 -10.20 18.39 12.60
N SER A 136 -10.21 19.70 12.32
CA SER A 136 -10.54 20.74 13.30
C SER A 136 -11.92 20.50 13.92
N ARG A 137 -12.93 20.22 13.09
CA ARG A 137 -14.29 19.91 13.56
C ARG A 137 -14.32 18.67 14.45
N TYR A 138 -13.63 17.60 14.05
CA TYR A 138 -13.56 16.37 14.83
C TYR A 138 -12.92 16.63 16.19
N ASN A 139 -11.77 17.30 16.23
CA ASN A 139 -11.02 17.55 17.47
C ASN A 139 -11.77 18.48 18.44
N LEU A 140 -12.47 19.51 17.91
CA LEU A 140 -13.32 20.37 18.75
C LEU A 140 -14.52 19.64 19.35
N ALA A 141 -15.02 18.60 18.68
CA ALA A 141 -16.10 17.75 19.19
C ALA A 141 -15.60 16.66 20.16
N HIS A 142 -14.31 16.31 20.11
CA HIS A 142 -13.68 15.27 20.92
C HIS A 142 -12.45 15.81 21.67
N PRO A 143 -12.62 16.80 22.56
CA PRO A 143 -11.48 17.50 23.17
C PRO A 143 -10.59 16.59 24.02
N ASP A 144 -11.14 15.53 24.62
CA ASP A 144 -10.39 14.55 25.44
C ASP A 144 -9.69 13.46 24.63
N ALA A 145 -10.02 13.31 23.34
CA ALA A 145 -9.44 12.30 22.46
C ALA A 145 -9.33 12.82 21.02
N PRO A 146 -8.57 13.92 20.80
CA PRO A 146 -8.37 14.45 19.45
C PRO A 146 -7.50 13.51 18.61
N LEU A 147 -7.59 13.66 17.30
CA LEU A 147 -6.62 13.13 16.35
C LEU A 147 -5.50 14.15 16.15
N TYR A 148 -4.26 13.72 16.30
CA TYR A 148 -3.08 14.50 16.01
C TYR A 148 -2.62 14.29 14.58
N LEU A 149 -2.15 15.37 13.95
CA LEU A 149 -1.57 15.37 12.62
C LEU A 149 -0.06 15.14 12.71
N MET A 150 0.44 14.15 11.97
CA MET A 150 1.84 14.09 11.55
C MET A 150 1.92 14.60 10.12
N ALA A 151 2.37 15.83 9.93
CA ALA A 151 2.33 16.52 8.66
C ALA A 151 3.50 16.10 7.75
N GLY A 152 3.19 15.40 6.66
CA GLY A 152 4.16 15.09 5.62
C GLY A 152 4.35 16.23 4.65
N VAL A 153 5.59 16.42 4.20
CA VAL A 153 5.91 17.28 3.05
C VAL A 153 6.72 16.48 2.05
N TYR A 154 6.03 15.92 1.06
CA TYR A 154 6.63 15.19 -0.05
C TYR A 154 7.29 16.13 -1.06
N LEU A 155 8.31 15.66 -1.78
CA LEU A 155 9.01 16.41 -2.83
C LEU A 155 8.10 16.55 -4.07
N PRO A 156 7.59 17.75 -4.43
CA PRO A 156 6.62 17.88 -5.51
C PRO A 156 7.22 17.73 -6.93
N ASP A 157 8.55 17.81 -7.07
CA ASP A 157 9.28 17.63 -8.32
C ASP A 157 10.43 16.64 -8.09
N GLU A 158 10.23 15.41 -8.54
CA GLU A 158 11.21 14.32 -8.42
C GLU A 158 12.18 14.26 -9.61
N SER A 159 12.29 15.31 -10.42
CA SER A 159 13.22 15.33 -11.57
C SER A 159 14.68 15.07 -11.20
N TYR A 160 15.06 15.19 -9.91
CA TYR A 160 16.37 14.79 -9.42
C TYR A 160 16.71 13.32 -9.71
N VAL A 161 15.70 12.43 -9.83
CA VAL A 161 15.91 11.02 -10.22
C VAL A 161 16.39 10.94 -11.66
N ASP A 162 15.80 11.72 -12.56
CA ASP A 162 16.19 11.75 -13.98
C ASP A 162 17.51 12.50 -14.19
N THR A 163 17.71 13.62 -13.50
CA THR A 163 18.93 14.44 -13.63
C THR A 163 20.10 13.89 -12.82
N GLN A 164 19.82 13.02 -11.84
CA GLN A 164 20.76 12.47 -10.87
C GLN A 164 21.44 13.58 -10.04
N ASP A 165 20.68 14.63 -9.70
CA ASP A 165 21.19 15.77 -8.93
C ASP A 165 20.11 16.49 -8.11
N LEU A 166 20.13 16.30 -6.77
CA LEU A 166 19.25 17.02 -5.84
C LEU A 166 19.51 18.54 -5.80
N TYR A 167 20.72 18.98 -6.13
CA TYR A 167 21.07 20.40 -6.14
C TYR A 167 20.57 21.15 -7.37
N ASP A 168 19.91 20.47 -8.30
CA ASP A 168 19.23 21.13 -9.40
C ASP A 168 18.18 22.12 -8.90
N ALA A 169 18.10 23.26 -9.60
CA ALA A 169 17.31 24.40 -9.16
C ALA A 169 15.80 24.09 -9.11
N ALA A 170 15.29 23.25 -10.02
CA ALA A 170 13.88 22.91 -10.11
C ALA A 170 13.37 22.09 -8.89
N PRO A 171 13.92 20.89 -8.59
CA PRO A 171 13.49 20.12 -7.42
C PRO A 171 13.73 20.87 -6.11
N THR A 172 14.86 21.58 -5.99
CA THR A 172 15.19 22.40 -4.81
C THR A 172 14.15 23.50 -4.58
N ALA A 173 13.89 24.35 -5.58
CA ALA A 173 12.96 25.47 -5.41
C ALA A 173 11.52 25.00 -5.22
N ALA A 174 11.12 23.91 -5.88
CA ALA A 174 9.80 23.32 -5.70
C ALA A 174 9.60 22.82 -4.27
N PHE A 175 10.61 22.19 -3.67
CA PHE A 175 10.51 21.69 -2.30
C PHE A 175 10.53 22.81 -1.25
N ASP A 176 11.40 23.81 -1.41
CA ASP A 176 11.42 24.98 -0.52
C ASP A 176 10.04 25.67 -0.50
N ALA A 177 9.39 25.81 -1.66
CA ALA A 177 8.04 26.35 -1.75
C ALA A 177 6.99 25.44 -1.08
N GLU A 178 7.06 24.12 -1.27
CA GLU A 178 6.10 23.19 -0.68
C GLU A 178 6.22 23.12 0.85
N LEU A 179 7.42 23.26 1.43
CA LEU A 179 7.64 23.35 2.87
C LEU A 179 6.93 24.57 3.48
N VAL A 180 7.07 25.73 2.83
CA VAL A 180 6.39 26.98 3.26
C VAL A 180 4.88 26.84 3.13
N ASP A 181 4.41 26.32 2.00
CA ASP A 181 2.98 26.11 1.71
C ASP A 181 2.35 25.14 2.72
N ALA A 182 3.05 24.05 3.08
CA ALA A 182 2.53 23.05 4.02
C ALA A 182 2.36 23.62 5.43
N VAL A 183 3.35 24.41 5.90
CA VAL A 183 3.22 25.14 7.16
C VAL A 183 2.06 26.12 7.11
N ALA A 184 1.88 26.85 6.01
CA ALA A 184 0.75 27.77 5.87
C ALA A 184 -0.61 27.04 5.84
N ALA A 185 -0.69 25.87 5.19
CA ALA A 185 -1.90 25.06 5.12
C ALA A 185 -2.35 24.57 6.50
N VAL A 186 -1.40 24.10 7.32
CA VAL A 186 -1.65 23.67 8.72
C VAL A 186 -2.16 24.81 9.59
N HIS A 187 -1.69 26.04 9.37
CA HIS A 187 -2.12 27.22 10.14
C HIS A 187 -3.38 27.88 9.57
N GLY A 188 -3.99 27.33 8.52
CA GLY A 188 -5.18 27.89 7.91
C GLY A 188 -4.96 29.28 7.30
N ASP A 189 -3.75 29.58 6.81
CA ASP A 189 -3.42 30.86 6.19
C ASP A 189 -2.85 30.71 4.76
N PHE A 190 -3.33 29.68 4.06
CA PHE A 190 -2.87 29.31 2.73
C PHE A 190 -3.97 29.36 1.68
N SER A 191 -3.60 29.72 0.45
CA SER A 191 -4.47 29.54 -0.72
C SER A 191 -3.63 29.22 -1.95
N ARG A 192 -4.13 28.28 -2.76
CA ARG A 192 -3.48 27.79 -3.95
C ARG A 192 -4.50 27.70 -5.07
N PRO A 193 -4.24 28.28 -6.26
CA PRO A 193 -5.08 28.08 -7.42
C PRO A 193 -4.96 26.64 -7.93
N ASP A 194 -5.88 26.23 -8.80
CA ASP A 194 -5.81 24.96 -9.53
C ASP A 194 -4.42 24.74 -10.11
N THR A 195 -3.75 23.69 -9.62
CA THR A 195 -2.40 23.31 -10.02
C THR A 195 -2.38 21.80 -10.21
N PRO A 196 -2.12 21.28 -11.42
CA PRO A 196 -2.12 19.85 -11.68
C PRO A 196 -1.26 19.07 -10.68
N GLY A 197 -1.82 18.01 -10.12
CA GLY A 197 -1.14 17.14 -9.15
C GLY A 197 -1.02 17.71 -7.74
N ARG A 198 -1.62 18.88 -7.44
CA ARG A 198 -1.57 19.50 -6.12
C ARG A 198 -2.95 19.90 -5.63
N ALA A 199 -3.14 19.92 -4.31
CA ALA A 199 -4.38 20.37 -3.71
C ALA A 199 -4.65 21.83 -4.07
N GLU A 200 -5.91 22.20 -4.27
CA GLU A 200 -6.32 23.57 -4.53
C GLU A 200 -7.31 24.09 -3.48
N GLY A 201 -7.47 25.41 -3.43
CA GLY A 201 -8.48 26.08 -2.62
C GLY A 201 -7.89 27.05 -1.59
N THR A 202 -8.61 27.24 -0.50
CA THR A 202 -8.23 28.14 0.60
C THR A 202 -8.35 27.38 1.92
N TRP A 203 -7.22 27.24 2.61
CA TRP A 203 -7.14 26.64 3.94
C TRP A 203 -7.43 27.73 4.95
N THR A 204 -8.46 27.52 5.78
CA THR A 204 -8.89 28.49 6.80
C THR A 204 -8.99 27.88 8.20
N ALA A 205 -8.84 26.57 8.31
CA ALA A 205 -8.85 25.85 9.58
C ALA A 205 -7.40 25.74 10.10
N ASP A 206 -7.13 26.36 11.24
CA ASP A 206 -5.88 26.18 11.97
C ASP A 206 -5.94 24.87 12.76
N VAL A 207 -5.07 23.93 12.39
CA VAL A 207 -4.89 22.63 13.08
C VAL A 207 -3.50 22.52 13.73
N SER A 208 -2.74 23.62 13.78
CA SER A 208 -1.46 23.67 14.49
C SER A 208 -1.53 23.24 15.97
N PRO A 209 -2.65 23.45 16.72
CA PRO A 209 -2.76 22.95 18.10
C PRO A 209 -2.77 21.42 18.22
N TRP A 210 -2.98 20.69 17.12
CA TRP A 210 -2.98 19.23 17.07
C TRP A 210 -1.94 18.69 16.09
N THR A 211 -0.95 19.48 15.68
CA THR A 211 0.11 19.01 14.78
C THR A 211 1.28 18.47 15.60
N ALA A 212 1.31 17.15 15.80
CA ALA A 212 2.30 16.48 16.63
C ALA A 212 3.70 16.47 16.01
N GLY A 213 3.86 16.57 14.70
CA GLY A 213 5.18 16.60 14.10
C GLY A 213 5.17 16.80 12.60
N TRP A 214 6.37 16.90 12.03
CA TRP A 214 6.59 17.07 10.60
C TRP A 214 7.59 16.05 10.08
N ILE A 215 7.29 15.44 8.93
CA ILE A 215 8.19 14.52 8.22
C ILE A 215 8.34 15.03 6.79
N ALA A 216 9.53 15.48 6.42
CA ALA A 216 9.80 16.05 5.10
C ALA A 216 10.62 15.08 4.23
N GLY A 217 10.36 15.07 2.93
CA GLY A 217 11.15 14.30 1.96
C GLY A 217 10.45 13.03 1.47
N VAL A 218 11.24 12.16 0.85
CA VAL A 218 10.77 10.99 0.09
C VAL A 218 11.58 9.75 0.48
N GLU A 219 11.17 8.59 -0.03
CA GLU A 219 12.06 7.42 -0.09
C GLU A 219 13.14 7.73 -1.14
N TRP A 220 14.35 8.08 -0.68
CA TRP A 220 15.43 8.55 -1.54
C TRP A 220 15.85 7.48 -2.55
N ASP A 221 15.92 7.82 -3.84
CA ASP A 221 16.46 6.91 -4.86
C ASP A 221 17.97 6.73 -4.62
N PRO A 222 18.47 5.50 -4.41
CA PRO A 222 19.85 5.28 -3.96
C PRO A 222 20.88 5.67 -5.03
N ASN A 223 20.55 5.47 -6.31
CA ASN A 223 21.42 5.81 -7.43
C ASN A 223 21.55 7.33 -7.59
N ALA A 224 20.42 8.03 -7.66
CA ALA A 224 20.37 9.48 -7.78
C ALA A 224 21.03 10.17 -6.58
N THR A 225 20.84 9.63 -5.37
CA THR A 225 21.49 10.10 -4.14
C THR A 225 23.02 9.97 -4.24
N SER A 226 23.51 8.77 -4.56
CA SER A 226 24.95 8.50 -4.70
C SER A 226 25.62 9.38 -5.76
N VAL A 227 24.96 9.54 -6.92
CA VAL A 227 25.48 10.38 -8.01
C VAL A 227 25.41 11.87 -7.65
N SER A 228 24.34 12.33 -7.01
CA SER A 228 24.22 13.72 -6.56
C SER A 228 25.31 14.07 -5.53
N ASP A 229 25.58 13.17 -4.58
CA ASP A 229 26.66 13.33 -3.61
C ASP A 229 28.04 13.46 -4.29
N ALA A 230 28.32 12.59 -5.26
CA ALA A 230 29.57 12.66 -6.02
C ALA A 230 29.72 13.96 -6.83
N ARG A 231 28.62 14.54 -7.33
CA ARG A 231 28.62 15.81 -8.07
C ARG A 231 28.78 17.02 -7.16
N ASN A 232 28.27 16.94 -5.93
CA ASN A 232 28.15 18.07 -5.02
C ASN A 232 29.09 18.00 -3.82
N VAL A 233 30.25 17.34 -3.94
CA VAL A 233 31.25 17.22 -2.87
C VAL A 233 31.69 18.57 -2.27
N THR A 234 31.63 19.65 -3.05
CA THR A 234 31.96 21.01 -2.62
C THR A 234 30.75 21.80 -2.09
N ALA A 235 29.57 21.21 -2.00
CA ALA A 235 28.39 21.87 -1.42
C ALA A 235 28.72 22.34 0.00
N PRO A 236 28.44 23.61 0.34
CA PRO A 236 28.83 24.16 1.62
C PRO A 236 28.10 23.46 2.77
N ALA A 237 28.75 23.41 3.94
CA ALA A 237 28.08 23.01 5.18
C ALA A 237 26.93 23.97 5.51
N VAL A 238 25.88 23.44 6.13
CA VAL A 238 24.74 24.24 6.60
C VAL A 238 25.01 24.71 8.02
N ALA A 239 24.94 26.02 8.23
CA ALA A 239 25.03 26.67 9.53
C ALA A 239 23.85 27.64 9.69
N GLY A 240 22.64 27.08 9.72
CA GLY A 240 21.40 27.83 9.91
C GLY A 240 21.21 28.29 11.34
N GLN A 241 20.14 29.05 11.58
CA GLN A 241 19.76 29.47 12.92
C GLN A 241 19.24 28.28 13.73
N PHE A 242 18.47 27.38 13.12
CA PHE A 242 17.77 26.27 13.76
C PHE A 242 18.35 24.91 13.43
N PHE A 243 18.92 24.73 12.23
CA PHE A 243 19.54 23.48 11.80
C PHE A 243 20.95 23.68 11.23
N THR A 244 21.80 22.69 11.46
CA THR A 244 23.16 22.63 10.95
C THR A 244 23.47 21.22 10.45
N SER A 245 24.43 21.11 9.53
CA SER A 245 25.00 19.83 9.12
C SER A 245 26.27 19.53 9.90
N THR A 246 26.52 18.27 10.23
CA THR A 246 27.80 17.85 10.80
C THR A 246 28.95 18.00 9.80
N VAL A 247 30.20 17.83 10.27
CA VAL A 247 31.39 17.84 9.41
C VAL A 247 31.41 16.65 8.44
N ASP A 248 30.85 15.52 8.85
CA ASP A 248 30.83 14.28 8.09
C ASP A 248 29.60 14.17 7.18
N ALA A 249 28.70 15.16 7.21
CA ALA A 249 27.48 15.16 6.43
C ALA A 249 27.77 15.09 4.92
N THR A 250 27.08 14.20 4.21
CA THR A 250 27.08 14.10 2.75
C THR A 250 26.41 15.32 2.12
N PRO A 251 26.61 15.58 0.82
CA PRO A 251 25.87 16.62 0.12
C PRO A 251 24.35 16.47 0.24
N THR A 252 23.80 15.26 0.16
CA THR A 252 22.37 15.00 0.36
C THR A 252 21.92 15.38 1.78
N GLU A 253 22.68 15.02 2.81
CA GLU A 253 22.35 15.40 4.19
C GLU A 253 22.48 16.91 4.44
N ARG A 254 23.48 17.58 3.84
CA ARG A 254 23.55 19.05 3.81
C ARG A 254 22.35 19.63 3.09
N TRP A 255 21.91 18.98 2.00
CA TRP A 255 20.72 19.39 1.29
C TRP A 255 19.50 19.29 2.20
N ILE A 256 19.32 18.19 2.92
CA ILE A 256 18.21 18.01 3.85
C ILE A 256 18.27 19.02 5.01
N ALA A 257 19.46 19.27 5.58
CA ALA A 257 19.64 20.23 6.67
C ALA A 257 19.20 21.65 6.31
N ALA A 258 19.46 22.10 5.08
CA ALA A 258 18.98 23.40 4.60
C ALA A 258 17.45 23.48 4.51
N ARG A 259 16.78 22.37 4.21
CA ARG A 259 15.31 22.29 4.16
C ARG A 259 14.68 22.16 5.54
N MET A 260 15.36 21.48 6.47
CA MET A 260 14.96 21.49 7.88
C MET A 260 15.04 22.91 8.47
N GLU A 261 16.06 23.70 8.08
CA GLU A 261 16.16 25.12 8.43
C GLU A 261 14.97 25.94 7.87
N THR A 262 14.58 25.74 6.61
CA THR A 262 13.41 26.38 6.00
C THR A 262 12.14 26.07 6.79
N LEU A 263 11.88 24.79 7.07
CA LEU A 263 10.70 24.34 7.80
C LEU A 263 10.67 24.89 9.23
N ALA A 264 11.80 24.80 9.94
CA ALA A 264 11.95 25.35 11.29
C ALA A 264 11.72 26.86 11.33
N THR A 265 12.21 27.59 10.33
CA THR A 265 12.04 29.05 10.23
C THR A 265 10.56 29.43 10.12
N GLU A 266 9.80 28.75 9.28
CA GLU A 266 8.37 29.03 9.12
C GLU A 266 7.56 28.70 10.37
N LEU A 267 7.84 27.56 11.03
CA LEU A 267 7.18 27.20 12.29
C LEU A 267 7.53 28.20 13.40
N HIS A 268 8.79 28.61 13.50
CA HIS A 268 9.26 29.59 14.46
C HIS A 268 8.59 30.96 14.29
N ARG A 269 8.33 31.37 13.05
CA ARG A 269 7.62 32.60 12.71
C ARG A 269 6.16 32.57 13.16
N ARG A 270 5.52 31.40 13.13
CA ARG A 270 4.10 31.21 13.47
C ARG A 270 3.84 30.90 14.94
N GLY A 271 4.85 30.40 15.65
CA GLY A 271 4.84 30.26 17.10
C GLY A 271 4.22 28.96 17.63
N ALA A 272 3.77 28.07 16.75
CA ALA A 272 3.40 26.70 17.08
C ALA A 272 4.51 25.75 16.60
N LEU A 273 5.32 25.26 17.53
CA LEU A 273 6.41 24.33 17.24
C LEU A 273 5.99 22.88 17.44
N ALA A 274 6.61 21.99 16.67
CA ALA A 274 6.51 20.55 16.81
C ALA A 274 7.84 19.90 16.34
N PRO A 275 8.14 18.66 16.73
CA PRO A 275 9.34 17.96 16.31
C PRO A 275 9.40 17.79 14.79
N LEU A 276 10.61 17.91 14.23
CA LEU A 276 10.86 17.68 12.81
C LEU A 276 11.58 16.36 12.60
N ALA A 277 11.37 15.76 11.45
CA ALA A 277 12.13 14.65 10.91
C ALA A 277 12.15 14.75 9.38
N PHE A 278 12.94 13.89 8.76
CA PHE A 278 12.84 13.63 7.33
C PHE A 278 12.58 12.15 7.07
N THR A 279 11.94 11.84 5.94
CA THR A 279 11.64 10.47 5.52
C THR A 279 12.94 9.71 5.26
N ASN A 280 13.04 8.51 5.81
CA ASN A 280 14.04 7.53 5.43
C ASN A 280 13.42 6.14 5.35
N TRP A 281 14.10 5.21 4.70
CA TRP A 281 13.65 3.86 4.39
C TRP A 281 14.87 2.94 4.26
N PRO A 282 14.73 1.60 4.36
CA PRO A 282 15.86 0.70 4.56
C PRO A 282 16.96 0.81 3.51
N THR A 283 16.58 0.98 2.23
CA THR A 283 17.50 1.12 1.09
C THR A 283 18.49 2.28 1.22
N THR A 284 18.15 3.31 1.98
CA THR A 284 19.03 4.46 2.24
C THR A 284 19.24 4.73 3.73
N ASP A 285 18.97 3.74 4.58
CA ASP A 285 19.18 3.85 6.01
C ASP A 285 20.69 4.03 6.34
N PRO A 286 21.07 4.42 7.57
CA PRO A 286 22.46 4.69 7.91
C PRO A 286 23.28 3.44 8.29
N LEU A 287 22.64 2.28 8.37
CA LEU A 287 23.28 1.01 8.69
C LEU A 287 23.99 0.46 7.45
N ARG A 288 24.86 -0.52 7.66
CA ARG A 288 25.55 -1.22 6.56
C ARG A 288 25.10 -2.66 6.52
N HIS A 289 24.71 -3.10 5.34
CA HIS A 289 24.12 -4.42 5.10
C HIS A 289 24.99 -5.22 4.12
N PRO A 290 26.17 -5.72 4.55
CA PRO A 290 27.11 -6.40 3.64
C PRO A 290 26.56 -7.69 3.02
N ASP A 291 25.50 -8.26 3.60
CA ASP A 291 24.80 -9.44 3.11
C ASP A 291 23.61 -9.14 2.20
N GLU A 292 23.32 -7.86 1.94
CA GLU A 292 22.30 -7.41 0.99
C GLU A 292 22.72 -7.79 -0.44
N PRO A 293 21.98 -8.70 -1.11
CA PRO A 293 22.34 -9.13 -2.46
C PRO A 293 22.12 -8.08 -3.55
N LEU A 294 21.18 -7.16 -3.37
CA LEU A 294 20.89 -6.12 -4.35
C LEU A 294 21.74 -4.89 -4.06
N THR A 295 22.73 -4.61 -4.91
CA THR A 295 23.71 -3.54 -4.66
C THR A 295 23.10 -2.17 -4.40
N ASP A 296 21.96 -1.90 -5.03
CA ASP A 296 21.25 -0.62 -4.92
C ASP A 296 20.62 -0.42 -3.54
N GLU A 297 20.36 -1.52 -2.81
CA GLU A 297 19.70 -1.53 -1.49
C GLU A 297 20.65 -1.22 -0.31
N ASP A 298 21.96 -1.13 -0.54
CA ASP A 298 22.98 -0.68 0.44
C ASP A 298 24.02 0.27 -0.24
N LEU A 299 23.58 0.97 -1.30
CA LEU A 299 24.43 1.81 -2.15
C LEU A 299 24.73 3.17 -1.52
N SER A 300 23.74 3.79 -0.89
CA SER A 300 23.83 5.13 -0.31
C SER A 300 23.21 5.13 1.08
N ASN A 301 23.79 5.86 2.02
CA ASN A 301 23.31 5.97 3.39
C ASN A 301 22.98 7.44 3.69
N VAL A 302 21.78 7.71 4.23
CA VAL A 302 21.35 9.03 4.66
C VAL A 302 21.10 8.98 6.17
N ASP A 303 21.92 9.66 6.96
CA ASP A 303 21.91 9.60 8.42
C ASP A 303 21.28 10.85 9.05
N ALA A 304 20.20 10.65 9.83
CA ALA A 304 19.58 11.71 10.61
C ALA A 304 20.54 12.35 11.63
N ASN A 305 21.56 11.62 12.11
CA ASN A 305 22.56 12.18 13.04
C ASN A 305 23.44 13.28 12.41
N HIS A 306 23.50 13.35 11.08
CA HIS A 306 24.24 14.37 10.35
C HIS A 306 23.46 15.67 10.15
N VAL A 307 22.15 15.67 10.45
CA VAL A 307 21.27 16.84 10.41
C VAL A 307 20.89 17.20 11.84
N GLN A 308 21.47 18.27 12.38
CA GLN A 308 21.36 18.56 13.81
C GLN A 308 20.59 19.84 14.10
N PRO A 309 19.62 19.82 15.02
CA PRO A 309 19.03 21.05 15.54
C PRO A 309 20.06 21.83 16.35
N THR A 310 20.06 23.14 16.24
CA THR A 310 20.81 24.02 17.13
C THR A 310 20.04 24.22 18.44
N ALA A 311 20.70 24.80 19.45
CA ALA A 311 20.04 25.17 20.70
C ALA A 311 18.91 26.21 20.53
N ALA A 312 18.83 26.90 19.38
CA ALA A 312 17.74 27.83 19.11
C ALA A 312 16.45 27.12 18.67
N TRP A 313 16.55 25.87 18.19
CA TRP A 313 15.38 25.06 17.86
C TRP A 313 14.86 24.35 19.10
N ARG A 314 13.64 24.71 19.51
CA ARG A 314 12.97 24.16 20.70
C ARG A 314 11.79 23.26 20.38
N GLY A 315 11.51 23.01 19.10
CA GLY A 315 10.44 22.11 18.66
C GLY A 315 10.80 20.62 18.77
N GLY A 316 12.09 20.28 18.79
CA GLY A 316 12.58 18.90 18.86
C GLY A 316 12.90 18.27 17.50
N TYR A 317 13.53 17.10 17.52
CA TYR A 317 14.02 16.40 16.33
C TYR A 317 14.02 14.88 16.57
N PHE A 318 13.57 14.10 15.58
CA PHE A 318 13.50 12.64 15.66
C PHE A 318 13.90 12.00 14.32
N ALA A 319 14.29 10.72 14.34
CA ALA A 319 14.53 9.93 13.14
C ALA A 319 13.25 9.21 12.71
N SER A 320 12.94 9.22 11.42
CA SER A 320 11.71 8.65 10.87
C SER A 320 12.04 7.58 9.84
N TYR A 321 11.48 6.38 10.00
CA TYR A 321 11.72 5.25 9.10
C TYR A 321 10.43 4.62 8.60
N HIS A 322 10.37 4.38 7.29
CA HIS A 322 9.56 3.29 6.77
C HIS A 322 10.31 1.99 7.08
N ALA A 323 9.62 0.98 7.61
CA ALA A 323 10.22 -0.30 7.95
C ALA A 323 9.20 -1.43 7.75
N TYR A 324 9.39 -2.21 6.69
CA TYR A 324 8.56 -3.35 6.35
C TYR A 324 9.26 -4.67 6.73
N PRO A 325 8.53 -5.72 7.16
CA PRO A 325 9.14 -6.94 7.70
C PRO A 325 9.68 -7.91 6.64
N TYR A 326 9.53 -7.57 5.36
CA TYR A 326 9.82 -8.44 4.21
C TYR A 326 10.86 -7.88 3.24
N TYR A 327 11.25 -6.60 3.35
CA TYR A 327 12.14 -5.94 2.40
C TYR A 327 13.03 -4.95 3.15
N PRO A 328 14.32 -4.79 2.79
CA PRO A 328 15.09 -5.51 1.76
C PRO A 328 15.51 -6.94 2.16
N ASP A 329 16.29 -7.59 1.31
CA ASP A 329 16.70 -8.98 1.44
C ASP A 329 17.71 -9.19 2.59
N PHE A 330 18.40 -8.15 3.05
CA PHE A 330 19.23 -8.21 4.26
C PHE A 330 18.47 -8.72 5.48
N LEU A 331 17.15 -8.47 5.58
CA LEU A 331 16.32 -8.99 6.68
C LEU A 331 16.33 -10.53 6.73
N ARG A 332 16.48 -11.19 5.58
CA ARG A 332 16.50 -12.66 5.46
C ARG A 332 17.92 -13.22 5.54
N HIS A 333 18.91 -12.47 5.08
CA HIS A 333 20.24 -13.01 4.80
C HIS A 333 21.31 -12.54 5.79
N GLU A 334 21.13 -11.40 6.44
CA GLU A 334 22.11 -10.87 7.38
C GLU A 334 22.10 -11.70 8.69
N PRO A 335 23.22 -12.37 9.05
CA PRO A 335 23.28 -13.21 10.24
C PRO A 335 23.03 -12.45 11.55
N GLY A 336 23.40 -11.16 11.60
CA GLY A 336 23.21 -10.31 12.77
C GLY A 336 21.74 -10.10 13.14
N LEU A 337 20.86 -10.05 12.14
CA LEU A 337 19.42 -9.88 12.33
C LEU A 337 18.70 -11.20 12.63
N ASN A 338 19.28 -12.32 12.18
CA ASN A 338 18.71 -13.67 12.36
C ASN A 338 19.20 -14.40 13.62
N ALA A 339 19.88 -13.69 14.53
CA ALA A 339 20.31 -14.24 15.81
C ALA A 339 19.13 -14.36 16.80
N PRO A 340 19.02 -15.47 17.57
CA PRO A 340 17.98 -15.60 18.59
C PRO A 340 18.09 -14.52 19.67
N ALA A 341 16.95 -13.95 20.05
CA ALA A 341 16.82 -13.07 21.20
C ALA A 341 17.01 -13.85 22.52
N GLY A 342 17.03 -13.14 23.65
CA GLY A 342 17.27 -13.73 24.97
C GLY A 342 16.23 -14.78 25.42
N ASP A 343 15.04 -14.78 24.80
CA ASP A 343 13.96 -15.76 24.99
C ASP A 343 14.01 -16.92 23.97
N GLY A 344 14.97 -16.89 23.03
CA GLY A 344 15.14 -17.87 21.97
C GLY A 344 14.35 -17.60 20.69
N ALA A 345 13.52 -16.54 20.64
CA ALA A 345 12.80 -16.17 19.42
C ALA A 345 13.73 -15.48 18.40
N VAL A 346 13.56 -15.77 17.12
CA VAL A 346 14.24 -15.05 16.03
C VAL A 346 13.21 -14.13 15.37
N ASP A 347 13.49 -12.84 15.33
CA ASP A 347 12.66 -11.84 14.65
C ASP A 347 13.57 -10.78 14.03
N ALA A 348 13.88 -10.96 12.74
CA ALA A 348 14.78 -10.08 12.01
C ALA A 348 14.26 -8.65 11.91
N TYR A 349 12.93 -8.48 11.83
CA TYR A 349 12.31 -7.16 11.87
C TYR A 349 12.57 -6.48 13.21
N ALA A 350 12.31 -7.16 14.33
CA ALA A 350 12.60 -6.60 15.65
C ALA A 350 14.09 -6.31 15.87
N ALA A 351 14.98 -7.15 15.32
CA ALA A 351 16.42 -6.93 15.37
C ALA A 351 16.83 -5.70 14.56
N TYR A 352 16.29 -5.51 13.36
CA TYR A 352 16.54 -4.34 12.51
C TYR A 352 16.08 -3.04 13.19
N LEU A 353 14.86 -3.03 13.72
CA LEU A 353 14.34 -1.89 14.49
C LEU A 353 15.22 -1.55 15.70
N ARG A 354 15.78 -2.57 16.36
CA ARG A 354 16.73 -2.38 17.45
C ARG A 354 18.03 -1.73 16.97
N SER A 355 18.57 -2.18 15.85
CA SER A 355 19.78 -1.60 15.25
C SER A 355 19.58 -0.12 14.89
N LEU A 356 18.43 0.26 14.32
CA LEU A 356 18.09 1.66 14.07
C LEU A 356 18.04 2.49 15.36
N ARG A 357 17.37 1.98 16.39
CA ARG A 357 17.30 2.65 17.69
C ARG A 357 18.67 2.85 18.32
N ASP A 358 19.51 1.82 18.27
CA ASP A 358 20.84 1.83 18.88
C ASP A 358 21.79 2.78 18.11
N HIS A 359 21.65 2.86 16.78
CA HIS A 359 22.36 3.85 15.93
C HIS A 359 21.99 5.29 16.31
N HIS A 360 20.70 5.54 16.55
CA HIS A 360 20.17 6.85 16.93
C HIS A 360 20.17 7.11 18.45
N ALA A 361 21.08 6.50 19.22
CA ALA A 361 21.11 6.65 20.66
C ALA A 361 21.09 8.14 21.10
N GLY A 362 20.03 8.56 21.80
CA GLY A 362 19.81 9.94 22.23
C GLY A 362 18.90 10.77 21.31
N MET A 363 18.40 10.20 20.22
CA MET A 363 17.37 10.73 19.35
C MET A 363 16.17 9.76 19.31
N PRO A 364 14.93 10.22 19.45
CA PRO A 364 13.77 9.35 19.30
C PRO A 364 13.71 8.78 17.87
N VAL A 365 13.33 7.50 17.74
CA VAL A 365 13.12 6.85 16.45
C VAL A 365 11.65 6.50 16.31
N MET A 366 11.01 6.94 15.24
CA MET A 366 9.63 6.60 14.91
C MET A 366 9.58 5.73 13.66
N ILE A 367 8.77 4.67 13.72
CA ILE A 367 8.42 3.90 12.54
C ILE A 367 7.19 4.53 11.91
N SER A 368 7.45 5.43 10.96
CA SER A 368 6.42 6.23 10.30
C SER A 368 5.65 5.45 9.23
N GLU A 369 6.13 4.26 8.85
CA GLU A 369 5.37 3.27 8.09
C GLU A 369 5.79 1.84 8.45
N PHE A 370 4.80 0.97 8.63
CA PHE A 370 4.98 -0.48 8.70
C PHE A 370 3.66 -1.16 8.30
N GLY A 371 3.69 -2.45 7.97
CA GLY A 371 2.48 -3.23 7.75
C GLY A 371 2.71 -4.43 6.84
N VAL A 372 1.70 -5.30 6.76
CA VAL A 372 1.56 -6.34 5.72
C VAL A 372 0.19 -6.25 5.04
N PRO A 373 0.08 -6.55 3.74
CA PRO A 373 -1.18 -6.49 3.00
C PRO A 373 -1.98 -7.79 3.07
N SER A 374 -3.30 -7.70 2.88
CA SER A 374 -4.26 -8.82 2.92
C SER A 374 -4.66 -9.35 1.53
N ALA A 375 -3.73 -9.34 0.58
CA ALA A 375 -3.97 -9.71 -0.82
C ALA A 375 -3.88 -11.22 -1.07
N LEU A 376 -4.39 -11.66 -2.22
CA LEU A 376 -4.20 -13.03 -2.73
C LEU A 376 -2.77 -13.22 -3.26
N GLY A 377 -2.23 -12.22 -3.96
CA GLY A 377 -0.86 -12.22 -4.45
C GLY A 377 0.17 -11.89 -3.36
N SER A 378 1.43 -12.21 -3.64
CA SER A 378 2.59 -11.86 -2.83
C SER A 378 3.73 -11.41 -3.73
N ALA A 379 4.50 -10.41 -3.29
CA ALA A 379 5.65 -9.88 -4.03
C ALA A 379 7.00 -10.12 -3.37
N HIS A 380 7.02 -10.54 -2.10
CA HIS A 380 8.24 -10.86 -1.40
C HIS A 380 7.96 -11.77 -0.21
N ALA A 381 8.82 -12.76 0.01
CA ALA A 381 8.76 -13.58 1.21
C ALA A 381 9.48 -12.88 2.37
N GLY A 382 8.76 -12.53 3.44
CA GLY A 382 9.36 -12.06 4.68
C GLY A 382 9.62 -13.15 5.72
N THR A 383 10.35 -12.80 6.77
CA THR A 383 10.60 -13.66 7.93
C THR A 383 9.35 -13.77 8.82
N ASN A 384 9.27 -14.83 9.65
CA ASN A 384 8.14 -15.06 10.56
C ASN A 384 6.75 -15.07 9.89
N GLY A 385 6.69 -15.42 8.61
CA GLY A 385 5.45 -15.45 7.83
C GLY A 385 4.90 -14.07 7.46
N ARG A 386 5.62 -12.97 7.74
CA ARG A 386 5.19 -11.60 7.42
C ARG A 386 5.58 -11.24 5.99
N HIS A 387 4.90 -11.84 5.02
CA HIS A 387 5.22 -11.65 3.60
C HIS A 387 4.70 -10.30 3.06
N GLN A 388 5.03 -9.96 1.82
CA GLN A 388 4.45 -8.81 1.12
C GLN A 388 3.15 -9.23 0.39
N GLY A 389 2.24 -9.90 1.11
CA GLY A 389 1.00 -10.47 0.57
C GLY A 389 0.78 -11.94 0.94
N ASP A 390 -0.23 -12.58 0.35
CA ASP A 390 -0.74 -13.91 0.74
C ASP A 390 -1.18 -14.01 2.22
N HIS A 391 -1.86 -12.98 2.73
CA HIS A 391 -2.51 -13.03 4.05
C HIS A 391 -4.02 -12.91 3.88
N SER A 392 -4.75 -13.66 4.70
CA SER A 392 -6.14 -13.31 4.99
C SER A 392 -6.20 -11.95 5.71
N GLU A 393 -7.35 -11.28 5.62
CA GLU A 393 -7.61 -10.04 6.38
C GLU A 393 -7.33 -10.20 7.88
N GLN A 394 -7.68 -11.36 8.45
CA GLN A 394 -7.47 -11.68 9.86
C GLN A 394 -5.98 -11.85 10.20
N GLU A 395 -5.23 -12.56 9.35
CA GLU A 395 -3.78 -12.74 9.52
C GLU A 395 -3.05 -11.40 9.42
N ALA A 396 -3.38 -10.57 8.43
CA ALA A 396 -2.75 -9.26 8.25
C ALA A 396 -2.99 -8.36 9.47
N ASN A 397 -4.23 -8.26 9.97
CA ASN A 397 -4.55 -7.49 11.18
C ASN A 397 -3.80 -8.00 12.42
N ALA A 398 -3.69 -9.32 12.59
CA ALA A 398 -2.95 -9.91 13.71
C ALA A 398 -1.43 -9.62 13.62
N MET A 399 -0.85 -9.71 12.43
CA MET A 399 0.57 -9.38 12.20
C MET A 399 0.85 -7.90 12.43
N ASN A 400 -0.03 -7.01 11.94
CA ASN A 400 0.07 -5.57 12.13
C ASN A 400 -0.03 -5.20 13.63
N ALA A 401 -0.98 -5.80 14.36
CA ALA A 401 -1.09 -5.64 15.80
C ALA A 401 0.18 -6.10 16.55
N ALA A 402 0.73 -7.26 16.18
CA ALA A 402 1.96 -7.78 16.78
C ALA A 402 3.16 -6.88 16.50
N MET A 403 3.29 -6.34 15.27
CA MET A 403 4.36 -5.40 14.93
C MET A 403 4.23 -4.08 15.71
N LEU A 404 3.02 -3.56 15.90
CA LEU A 404 2.80 -2.37 16.73
C LEU A 404 3.30 -2.56 18.16
N HIS A 405 3.00 -3.73 18.77
CA HIS A 405 3.54 -4.10 20.07
C HIS A 405 5.07 -4.20 20.06
N THR A 406 5.66 -4.84 19.04
CA THR A 406 7.13 -4.91 18.90
C THR A 406 7.76 -3.51 18.86
N ILE A 407 7.21 -2.59 18.07
CA ILE A 407 7.69 -1.21 17.94
C ILE A 407 7.61 -0.51 19.31
N HIS A 408 6.48 -0.65 20.01
CA HIS A 408 6.27 -0.10 21.35
C HIS A 408 7.25 -0.68 22.38
N ASP A 409 7.40 -2.00 22.45
CA ASP A 409 8.21 -2.70 23.45
C ASP A 409 9.72 -2.49 23.24
N LEU A 410 10.13 -2.14 22.02
CA LEU A 410 11.50 -1.70 21.72
C LEU A 410 11.78 -0.26 22.20
N GLY A 411 10.79 0.47 22.71
CA GLY A 411 10.93 1.84 23.19
C GLY A 411 11.08 2.88 22.08
N LEU A 412 10.51 2.61 20.90
CA LEU A 412 10.44 3.57 19.80
C LEU A 412 9.37 4.64 20.07
N ALA A 413 9.42 5.76 19.37
CA ALA A 413 8.56 6.93 19.60
C ALA A 413 7.14 6.80 18.99
N GLY A 414 6.93 5.83 18.10
CA GLY A 414 5.63 5.62 17.48
C GLY A 414 5.66 4.59 16.36
N GLY A 415 4.48 4.09 16.04
CA GLY A 415 4.22 3.15 14.94
C GLY A 415 2.99 3.60 14.16
N LEU A 416 3.19 3.96 12.90
CA LEU A 416 2.11 4.42 12.02
C LEU A 416 1.84 3.37 10.93
N LEU A 417 0.69 2.72 11.00
CA LEU A 417 0.34 1.63 10.09
C LEU A 417 0.12 2.15 8.67
N PHE A 418 0.74 1.51 7.69
CA PHE A 418 0.40 1.64 6.27
C PHE A 418 -0.67 0.59 5.94
N ALA A 419 -1.94 0.93 5.71
CA ALA A 419 -2.53 2.28 5.69
C ALA A 419 -3.99 2.29 6.20
N TRP A 420 -4.63 3.46 6.24
CA TRP A 420 -6.04 3.60 6.63
C TRP A 420 -6.98 2.88 5.66
N ALA A 421 -6.84 3.11 4.35
CA ALA A 421 -7.74 2.58 3.32
C ALA A 421 -6.94 1.95 2.17
N ASP A 422 -7.55 0.99 1.48
CA ASP A 422 -7.00 0.39 0.26
C ASP A 422 -6.87 1.43 -0.86
N GLU A 423 -5.79 1.35 -1.66
CA GLU A 423 -5.47 2.30 -2.72
C GLU A 423 -5.30 1.60 -4.07
N TRP A 424 -6.28 1.71 -4.97
CA TRP A 424 -6.31 0.94 -6.22
C TRP A 424 -5.23 1.33 -7.24
N PHE A 425 -4.70 2.56 -7.19
CA PHE A 425 -3.68 3.00 -8.14
C PHE A 425 -2.30 2.36 -7.90
N LYS A 426 -2.09 1.80 -6.69
CA LYS A 426 -0.80 1.25 -6.25
C LYS A 426 -0.40 0.06 -7.12
N PHE A 427 0.90 -0.18 -7.19
CA PHE A 427 1.51 -1.19 -8.04
C PHE A 427 2.68 -1.85 -7.32
N THR A 428 3.05 -3.04 -7.75
CA THR A 428 4.19 -3.79 -7.21
C THR A 428 5.08 -4.29 -8.35
N TRP A 429 6.38 -4.39 -8.11
CA TRP A 429 7.39 -4.70 -9.15
C TRP A 429 7.07 -5.94 -10.00
N ASN A 430 6.48 -6.98 -9.39
CA ASN A 430 6.20 -8.26 -10.04
C ASN A 430 4.86 -8.28 -10.80
N THR A 431 3.98 -7.29 -10.59
CA THR A 431 2.69 -7.16 -11.30
C THR A 431 2.66 -5.98 -12.26
N LEU A 432 3.45 -4.94 -12.00
CA LEU A 432 3.51 -3.71 -12.81
C LEU A 432 3.72 -3.98 -14.31
N PRO A 433 4.65 -4.86 -14.77
CA PRO A 433 4.86 -5.13 -16.20
C PRO A 433 3.64 -5.73 -16.91
N ARG A 434 2.66 -6.24 -16.14
CA ARG A 434 1.46 -6.93 -16.62
C ARG A 434 0.27 -6.00 -16.75
N GLN A 435 0.32 -4.79 -16.15
CA GLN A 435 -0.81 -3.87 -16.07
C GLN A 435 -0.66 -2.74 -17.09
N LEU A 436 -1.24 -2.95 -18.28
CA LEU A 436 -1.09 -2.06 -19.42
C LEU A 436 -2.47 -1.70 -20.03
N PRO A 437 -2.71 -0.41 -20.36
CA PRO A 437 -1.78 0.71 -20.21
C PRO A 437 -1.71 1.23 -18.76
N ALA A 438 -0.54 1.77 -18.39
CA ALA A 438 -0.22 2.09 -17.00
C ALA A 438 -1.08 3.21 -16.38
N ASP A 439 -1.67 4.09 -17.19
CA ASP A 439 -2.50 5.24 -16.77
C ASP A 439 -3.94 4.87 -16.37
N ARG A 440 -4.27 3.57 -16.42
CA ARG A 440 -5.61 3.03 -16.13
C ARG A 440 -5.67 2.13 -14.89
N ARG A 441 -4.55 1.94 -14.17
CA ARG A 441 -4.45 1.06 -12.99
C ARG A 441 -5.48 1.37 -11.91
N GLN A 442 -5.77 2.63 -11.65
CA GLN A 442 -6.78 3.09 -10.70
C GLN A 442 -8.22 2.65 -11.01
N LEU A 443 -8.49 2.15 -12.23
CA LEU A 443 -9.81 1.72 -12.66
C LEU A 443 -10.12 0.27 -12.28
N TRP A 444 -9.20 -0.47 -11.67
CA TRP A 444 -9.44 -1.84 -11.24
C TRP A 444 -8.61 -2.19 -10.00
N HIS A 445 -9.06 -3.19 -9.24
CA HIS A 445 -8.48 -3.56 -7.94
C HIS A 445 -7.92 -4.97 -8.03
N ASP A 446 -6.67 -5.12 -8.44
CA ASP A 446 -6.06 -6.42 -8.74
C ASP A 446 -5.72 -7.19 -7.45
N PRO A 447 -6.39 -8.32 -7.15
CA PRO A 447 -6.05 -9.18 -6.00
C PRO A 447 -4.62 -9.74 -6.04
N LEU A 448 -3.94 -9.74 -7.19
CA LEU A 448 -2.55 -10.16 -7.33
C LEU A 448 -1.55 -9.06 -6.96
N THR A 449 -1.96 -7.79 -6.96
CA THR A 449 -1.11 -6.64 -6.63
C THR A 449 -1.28 -6.28 -5.17
N ASN A 450 -0.42 -6.82 -4.32
CA ASN A 450 -0.51 -6.66 -2.87
C ASN A 450 -0.54 -5.21 -2.38
N GLU A 451 0.12 -4.27 -3.08
CA GLU A 451 0.18 -2.85 -2.70
C GLU A 451 -1.19 -2.16 -2.71
N GLN A 452 -2.20 -2.76 -3.36
CA GLN A 452 -3.56 -2.23 -3.36
C GLN A 452 -4.41 -2.68 -2.15
N TRP A 453 -3.86 -3.50 -1.24
CA TRP A 453 -4.61 -4.21 -0.18
C TRP A 453 -4.07 -3.99 1.24
N PHE A 454 -3.43 -2.84 1.50
CA PHE A 454 -2.86 -2.48 2.82
C PHE A 454 -3.85 -1.86 3.80
N GLY A 455 -4.98 -1.34 3.33
CA GLY A 455 -5.92 -0.59 4.15
C GLY A 455 -6.50 -1.41 5.28
N VAL A 456 -6.68 -0.83 6.46
CA VAL A 456 -7.57 -1.40 7.49
C VAL A 456 -9.05 -1.33 7.01
N LEU A 457 -9.37 -0.29 6.25
CA LEU A 457 -10.62 -0.11 5.53
C LEU A 457 -10.48 -0.62 4.09
N ALA A 458 -11.16 -1.71 3.78
CA ALA A 458 -11.29 -2.21 2.42
C ALA A 458 -12.09 -1.22 1.56
N GLN A 459 -11.63 -1.06 0.32
CA GLN A 459 -12.33 -0.34 -0.74
C GLN A 459 -12.86 -1.38 -1.74
N ASP A 460 -13.87 -2.13 -1.33
CA ASP A 460 -14.36 -3.29 -2.08
C ASP A 460 -15.03 -2.84 -3.38
N PRO A 461 -14.69 -3.46 -4.53
CA PRO A 461 -15.32 -3.15 -5.81
C PRO A 461 -16.79 -3.56 -5.82
N LEU A 462 -17.61 -2.75 -6.48
CA LEU A 462 -19.00 -3.07 -6.79
C LEU A 462 -19.16 -3.23 -8.31
N SER A 463 -20.02 -4.16 -8.71
CA SER A 463 -20.47 -4.24 -10.10
C SER A 463 -21.12 -2.91 -10.51
N ALA A 464 -20.89 -2.50 -11.76
CA ALA A 464 -21.59 -1.34 -12.32
C ALA A 464 -23.11 -1.57 -12.28
N PRO A 465 -23.94 -0.54 -12.00
CA PRO A 465 -25.39 -0.70 -11.87
C PRO A 465 -26.09 -1.30 -13.10
N ASP A 466 -25.48 -1.16 -14.27
CA ASP A 466 -25.94 -1.68 -15.56
C ASP A 466 -25.28 -3.01 -15.96
N SER A 467 -24.33 -3.53 -15.17
CA SER A 467 -23.73 -4.85 -15.38
C SER A 467 -24.68 -5.94 -14.88
N ALA A 468 -25.21 -6.73 -15.82
CA ALA A 468 -26.09 -7.86 -15.53
C ALA A 468 -25.33 -9.20 -15.67
N PRO A 469 -25.57 -10.19 -14.79
CA PRO A 469 -25.01 -11.53 -14.96
C PRO A 469 -25.44 -12.17 -16.29
N GLN A 470 -24.49 -12.80 -16.97
CA GLN A 470 -24.71 -13.55 -18.21
C GLN A 470 -24.90 -15.03 -17.91
N THR A 471 -25.78 -15.69 -18.65
CA THR A 471 -25.99 -17.14 -18.54
C THR A 471 -25.56 -17.82 -19.83
N LEU A 472 -24.56 -18.67 -19.71
CA LEU A 472 -23.99 -19.51 -20.77
C LEU A 472 -24.47 -20.96 -20.55
N THR A 473 -24.73 -21.70 -21.63
CA THR A 473 -25.31 -23.05 -21.53
C THR A 473 -24.74 -23.98 -22.58
N GLY A 474 -24.40 -25.20 -22.17
CA GLY A 474 -23.97 -26.29 -23.07
C GLY A 474 -24.22 -27.64 -22.41
N ASP A 475 -24.68 -28.63 -23.18
CA ASP A 475 -24.95 -30.02 -22.74
C ASP A 475 -25.46 -30.19 -21.29
N ARG A 476 -26.53 -29.46 -20.94
CA ARG A 476 -27.19 -29.41 -19.62
C ARG A 476 -26.39 -28.79 -18.47
N ALA A 477 -25.14 -28.38 -18.71
CA ALA A 477 -24.44 -27.46 -17.84
C ALA A 477 -24.93 -26.02 -18.08
N GLN A 478 -24.96 -25.25 -16.99
CA GLN A 478 -25.33 -23.84 -17.01
C GLN A 478 -24.27 -23.08 -16.21
N LEU A 479 -23.72 -22.03 -16.80
CA LEU A 479 -22.76 -21.15 -16.15
C LEU A 479 -23.34 -19.74 -16.08
N THR A 480 -23.47 -19.21 -14.86
CA THR A 480 -23.75 -17.79 -14.66
C THR A 480 -22.43 -17.06 -14.42
N VAL A 481 -22.17 -16.02 -15.20
CA VAL A 481 -20.96 -15.19 -15.11
C VAL A 481 -21.37 -13.78 -14.70
N SER A 482 -20.68 -13.21 -13.73
CA SER A 482 -20.80 -11.81 -13.32
C SER A 482 -19.42 -11.24 -13.06
N HIS A 483 -19.27 -9.92 -13.03
CA HIS A 483 -17.98 -9.29 -12.79
C HIS A 483 -18.10 -7.97 -12.04
N ASP A 484 -16.99 -7.59 -11.43
CA ASP A 484 -16.72 -6.26 -10.88
C ASP A 484 -15.29 -5.83 -11.29
N PRO A 485 -14.81 -4.65 -10.88
CA PRO A 485 -13.43 -4.24 -11.19
C PRO A 485 -12.31 -5.19 -10.74
N ALA A 486 -12.49 -6.10 -9.77
CA ALA A 486 -11.46 -7.05 -9.33
C ALA A 486 -11.69 -8.48 -9.85
N TRP A 487 -12.94 -8.94 -9.84
CA TRP A 487 -13.28 -10.36 -9.95
C TRP A 487 -14.20 -10.66 -11.12
N VAL A 488 -13.96 -11.82 -11.75
CA VAL A 488 -14.95 -12.55 -12.54
C VAL A 488 -15.50 -13.67 -11.67
N THR A 489 -16.81 -13.61 -11.37
CA THR A 489 -17.51 -14.62 -10.58
C THR A 489 -18.26 -15.58 -11.48
N LEU A 490 -18.01 -16.87 -11.29
CA LEU A 490 -18.52 -17.99 -12.08
C LEU A 490 -19.37 -18.91 -11.19
N ALA A 491 -20.63 -19.14 -11.54
CA ALA A 491 -21.48 -20.14 -10.90
C ALA A 491 -21.85 -21.23 -11.91
N LEU A 492 -21.05 -22.29 -11.95
CA LEU A 492 -21.24 -23.44 -12.82
C LEU A 492 -22.15 -24.47 -12.14
N ARG A 493 -23.32 -24.70 -12.72
CA ARG A 493 -24.24 -25.78 -12.37
C ARG A 493 -24.10 -26.92 -13.36
N LEU A 494 -23.64 -28.07 -12.87
CA LEU A 494 -23.48 -29.30 -13.64
C LEU A 494 -24.79 -30.11 -13.69
N PRO A 495 -24.90 -31.07 -14.65
CA PRO A 495 -26.04 -31.97 -14.73
C PRO A 495 -26.15 -32.87 -13.48
N THR A 496 -25.01 -33.33 -12.97
CA THR A 496 -24.86 -34.16 -11.78
C THR A 496 -23.74 -33.62 -10.90
N ALA A 497 -23.71 -34.02 -9.62
CA ALA A 497 -22.57 -33.73 -8.76
C ALA A 497 -21.28 -34.32 -9.37
N PRO A 498 -20.18 -33.56 -9.44
CA PRO A 498 -18.93 -34.06 -10.00
C PRO A 498 -18.31 -35.13 -9.09
N THR A 499 -17.93 -36.26 -9.68
CA THR A 499 -17.21 -37.35 -9.00
C THR A 499 -15.77 -37.50 -9.49
N ALA A 500 -15.36 -36.63 -10.39
CA ALA A 500 -14.03 -36.54 -11.00
C ALA A 500 -13.68 -35.05 -11.14
N PRO A 501 -12.40 -34.70 -11.39
CA PRO A 501 -12.01 -33.33 -11.64
C PRO A 501 -12.85 -32.66 -12.75
N VAL A 502 -13.16 -31.40 -12.53
CA VAL A 502 -13.87 -30.52 -13.47
C VAL A 502 -12.89 -29.47 -13.96
N THR A 503 -12.71 -29.37 -15.26
CA THR A 503 -11.85 -28.35 -15.87
C THR A 503 -12.71 -27.28 -16.52
N LEU A 504 -12.59 -26.03 -16.06
CA LEU A 504 -13.06 -24.87 -16.80
C LEU A 504 -11.93 -24.37 -17.68
N ALA A 505 -12.17 -24.22 -18.98
CA ALA A 505 -11.20 -23.77 -19.96
C ALA A 505 -11.64 -22.41 -20.51
N PHE A 506 -10.67 -21.49 -20.63
CA PHE A 506 -10.89 -20.11 -21.06
C PHE A 506 -10.03 -19.81 -22.30
N ASP A 507 -10.70 -19.33 -23.35
CA ASP A 507 -10.11 -18.92 -24.63
C ASP A 507 -10.13 -17.39 -24.69
N VAL A 508 -8.97 -16.75 -24.68
CA VAL A 508 -8.84 -15.30 -24.48
C VAL A 508 -8.17 -14.63 -25.67
N VAL A 509 -7.10 -15.25 -26.20
CA VAL A 509 -6.32 -14.75 -27.33
C VAL A 509 -6.17 -15.85 -28.39
N ASP A 510 -5.84 -15.45 -29.62
CA ASP A 510 -5.69 -16.40 -30.72
C ASP A 510 -4.58 -17.44 -30.45
N GLY A 511 -4.81 -18.68 -30.90
CA GLY A 511 -3.81 -19.75 -30.88
C GLY A 511 -3.77 -20.58 -29.59
N GLY A 512 -4.89 -20.68 -28.86
CA GLY A 512 -5.03 -21.51 -27.66
C GLY A 512 -4.52 -22.95 -27.81
N ALA A 513 -4.19 -23.60 -26.68
CA ALA A 513 -3.60 -24.93 -26.67
C ALA A 513 -4.60 -26.02 -27.07
N GLY A 514 -4.13 -26.98 -27.88
CA GLY A 514 -4.86 -28.14 -28.40
C GLY A 514 -5.27 -29.20 -27.36
N GLU A 515 -4.80 -29.08 -26.11
CA GLU A 515 -5.05 -30.02 -25.02
C GLU A 515 -5.32 -29.26 -23.71
N LEU A 516 -6.03 -29.87 -22.75
CA LEU A 516 -6.29 -29.31 -21.41
C LEU A 516 -5.30 -29.86 -20.36
N PRO A 517 -5.05 -29.14 -19.24
CA PRO A 517 -4.16 -29.63 -18.20
C PRO A 517 -4.60 -30.98 -17.63
N GLY A 518 -3.68 -31.93 -17.57
CA GLY A 518 -3.89 -33.22 -16.90
C GLY A 518 -4.64 -34.29 -17.71
N ASP A 519 -5.11 -33.98 -18.92
CA ASP A 519 -5.71 -34.95 -19.82
C ASP A 519 -4.65 -35.60 -20.74
N PRO A 520 -4.72 -36.90 -21.06
CA PRO A 520 -3.88 -37.51 -22.10
C PRO A 520 -4.22 -36.90 -23.47
N ALA A 521 -3.19 -36.70 -24.30
CA ALA A 521 -3.20 -35.95 -25.58
C ALA A 521 -4.31 -36.29 -26.60
N ASP A 522 -5.05 -37.40 -26.42
CA ASP A 522 -6.09 -37.88 -27.34
C ASP A 522 -7.53 -37.62 -26.83
N ALA A 523 -7.71 -36.96 -25.67
CA ALA A 523 -9.01 -36.88 -24.99
C ALA A 523 -9.91 -35.70 -25.42
N VAL A 524 -9.35 -34.64 -26.03
CA VAL A 524 -10.10 -33.41 -26.33
C VAL A 524 -9.74 -32.87 -27.71
N ASP A 525 -10.16 -33.57 -28.77
CA ASP A 525 -10.11 -33.03 -30.14
C ASP A 525 -10.86 -31.69 -30.17
N ASP A 526 -10.21 -30.63 -30.67
CA ASP A 526 -10.70 -29.26 -30.88
C ASP A 526 -10.64 -28.26 -29.70
N ALA A 527 -9.87 -28.50 -28.63
CA ALA A 527 -9.69 -27.45 -27.60
C ALA A 527 -8.75 -26.32 -28.07
N THR A 528 -9.16 -25.06 -27.96
CA THR A 528 -8.27 -23.89 -27.88
C THR A 528 -8.51 -23.22 -26.54
N ALA A 529 -7.54 -23.32 -25.63
CA ALA A 529 -7.61 -22.64 -24.34
C ALA A 529 -6.26 -22.01 -23.97
N ASP A 530 -6.32 -20.84 -23.36
CA ASP A 530 -5.16 -20.10 -22.87
C ASP A 530 -4.98 -20.25 -21.36
N TYR A 531 -6.10 -20.42 -20.67
CA TYR A 531 -6.18 -20.49 -19.22
C TYR A 531 -7.13 -21.62 -18.84
N ALA A 532 -6.85 -22.29 -17.72
CA ALA A 532 -7.71 -23.37 -17.26
C ALA A 532 -7.72 -23.47 -15.73
N VAL A 533 -8.89 -23.72 -15.16
CA VAL A 533 -9.06 -24.07 -13.75
C VAL A 533 -9.44 -25.53 -13.65
N VAL A 534 -8.66 -26.32 -12.92
CA VAL A 534 -8.99 -27.71 -12.59
C VAL A 534 -9.44 -27.77 -11.13
N ILE A 535 -10.70 -28.14 -10.88
CA ILE A 535 -11.26 -28.33 -9.55
C ILE A 535 -11.51 -29.82 -9.30
N ASP A 536 -10.87 -30.37 -8.27
CA ASP A 536 -11.25 -31.65 -7.69
C ASP A 536 -12.20 -31.42 -6.51
N ALA A 537 -13.48 -31.60 -6.79
CA ALA A 537 -14.55 -31.47 -5.80
C ALA A 537 -14.47 -32.50 -4.65
N THR A 538 -13.77 -33.62 -4.84
CA THR A 538 -13.66 -34.68 -3.84
C THR A 538 -12.57 -34.40 -2.81
N THR A 539 -11.54 -33.64 -3.21
CA THR A 539 -10.43 -33.24 -2.34
C THR A 539 -10.45 -31.76 -1.97
N SER A 540 -11.43 -30.99 -2.49
CA SER A 540 -11.52 -29.54 -2.34
C SER A 540 -10.24 -28.82 -2.78
N ARG A 541 -9.58 -29.34 -3.81
CA ARG A 541 -8.37 -28.74 -4.42
C ARG A 541 -8.72 -28.07 -5.73
N GLY A 542 -8.16 -26.89 -5.97
CA GLY A 542 -8.26 -26.21 -7.25
C GLY A 542 -6.89 -25.71 -7.70
N GLN A 543 -6.63 -25.77 -9.00
CA GLN A 543 -5.41 -25.24 -9.59
C GLN A 543 -5.75 -24.44 -10.85
N MET A 544 -5.24 -23.21 -10.90
CA MET A 544 -5.19 -22.39 -12.09
C MET A 544 -3.92 -22.70 -12.89
N TYR A 545 -4.10 -22.90 -14.19
CA TYR A 545 -3.05 -23.11 -15.17
C TYR A 545 -3.10 -22.04 -16.25
N THR A 546 -1.92 -21.69 -16.73
CA THR A 546 -1.70 -20.79 -17.87
C THR A 546 -1.00 -21.57 -18.97
N ARG A 547 -1.40 -21.33 -20.22
CA ARG A 547 -0.68 -21.81 -21.40
C ARG A 547 0.73 -21.25 -21.35
N ARG A 548 1.74 -22.11 -21.48
CA ARG A 548 3.15 -21.73 -21.28
C ARG A 548 3.59 -20.50 -22.10
N ALA A 549 3.09 -20.36 -23.33
CA ALA A 549 3.40 -19.23 -24.19
C ALA A 549 2.87 -17.87 -23.67
N LEU A 550 1.93 -17.90 -22.71
CA LEU A 550 1.33 -16.74 -22.07
C LEU A 550 1.72 -16.62 -20.60
N ASP A 551 2.76 -17.34 -20.15
CA ASP A 551 3.22 -17.29 -18.77
C ASP A 551 3.78 -15.89 -18.44
N PRO A 552 3.13 -15.09 -17.57
CA PRO A 552 3.56 -13.73 -17.31
C PRO A 552 4.85 -13.66 -16.48
N VAL A 553 5.27 -14.77 -15.86
CA VAL A 553 6.55 -14.88 -15.13
C VAL A 553 7.74 -14.56 -16.05
N LEU A 554 7.59 -14.73 -17.37
CA LEU A 554 8.61 -14.37 -18.35
C LEU A 554 8.96 -12.87 -18.36
N LEU A 555 8.09 -12.00 -17.83
CA LEU A 555 8.30 -10.55 -17.75
C LEU A 555 9.21 -10.12 -16.61
N ASP A 556 9.43 -10.99 -15.62
CA ASP A 556 10.08 -10.62 -14.37
C ASP A 556 11.62 -10.79 -14.41
N PHE A 557 12.13 -11.53 -15.41
CA PHE A 557 13.53 -11.98 -15.50
C PHE A 557 14.22 -11.60 -16.80
N GLY A 558 15.53 -11.41 -16.73
CA GLY A 558 16.39 -11.36 -17.91
C GLY A 558 16.58 -12.74 -18.58
N PRO A 559 17.15 -12.79 -19.80
CA PRO A 559 17.34 -14.02 -20.56
C PRO A 559 17.99 -15.18 -19.81
N ASP A 560 18.99 -14.87 -18.97
CA ASP A 560 19.79 -15.88 -18.25
C ASP A 560 19.30 -16.12 -16.81
N GLN A 561 18.17 -15.53 -16.42
CA GLN A 561 17.61 -15.58 -15.06
C GLN A 561 16.27 -16.32 -14.98
N LEU A 562 15.78 -16.81 -16.11
CA LEU A 562 14.48 -17.47 -16.18
C LEU A 562 14.48 -18.75 -15.34
N PRO A 563 13.49 -18.94 -14.44
CA PRO A 563 13.34 -20.20 -13.72
C PRO A 563 13.01 -21.36 -14.68
N ASP A 564 13.42 -22.58 -14.34
CA ASP A 564 12.99 -23.77 -15.07
C ASP A 564 11.49 -24.02 -14.83
N ARG A 565 10.70 -23.89 -15.90
CA ARG A 565 9.25 -24.09 -15.90
C ARG A 565 8.85 -25.45 -16.52
N GLY A 566 9.78 -26.39 -16.70
CA GLY A 566 9.55 -27.70 -17.34
C GLY A 566 9.39 -27.61 -18.86
N THR A 567 8.69 -28.56 -19.51
CA THR A 567 8.40 -28.53 -20.96
C THR A 567 6.91 -28.72 -21.30
N ALA A 568 6.05 -28.84 -20.29
CA ALA A 568 4.62 -29.00 -20.47
C ALA A 568 3.99 -27.77 -21.15
N ALA A 569 2.93 -27.99 -21.94
CA ALA A 569 2.16 -26.94 -22.60
C ALA A 569 1.44 -26.02 -21.60
N TRP A 570 1.20 -26.52 -20.38
CA TRP A 570 0.53 -25.83 -19.28
C TRP A 570 1.47 -25.72 -18.08
N VAL A 571 1.46 -24.55 -17.46
CA VAL A 571 2.19 -24.27 -16.22
C VAL A 571 1.23 -23.74 -15.16
N PRO A 572 1.44 -24.02 -13.86
CA PRO A 572 0.70 -23.34 -12.80
C PRO A 572 0.83 -21.83 -12.93
N SER A 573 -0.25 -21.09 -12.67
CA SER A 573 -0.18 -19.63 -12.62
C SER A 573 0.59 -19.19 -11.36
N GLN A 574 1.70 -18.47 -11.54
CA GLN A 574 2.58 -18.08 -10.43
C GLN A 574 2.97 -16.60 -10.50
N LEU A 575 3.36 -16.06 -9.35
CA LEU A 575 4.01 -14.75 -9.20
C LEU A 575 5.47 -14.94 -8.84
N SER A 576 6.34 -14.07 -9.33
CA SER A 576 7.73 -14.01 -8.84
C SER A 576 7.74 -13.26 -7.51
N THR A 577 8.41 -13.81 -6.51
CA THR A 577 8.59 -13.19 -5.19
C THR A 577 10.04 -12.83 -4.89
N ASN A 578 10.98 -13.39 -5.64
CA ASN A 578 12.35 -12.90 -5.67
C ASN A 578 13.06 -13.33 -6.98
N ARG A 579 14.03 -12.54 -7.43
CA ARG A 579 14.93 -12.89 -8.53
C ARG A 579 16.04 -13.82 -8.01
N PRO A 580 16.76 -14.55 -8.89
CA PRO A 580 17.97 -15.23 -8.47
C PRO A 580 18.94 -14.22 -7.88
N LEU A 581 19.53 -14.55 -6.75
CA LEU A 581 20.39 -13.65 -5.99
C LEU A 581 21.60 -14.40 -5.42
N THR A 582 22.63 -13.63 -5.07
CA THR A 582 23.85 -14.16 -4.44
C THR A 582 24.16 -13.33 -3.22
N VAL A 583 24.24 -13.98 -2.05
CA VAL A 583 24.62 -13.28 -0.81
C VAL A 583 26.11 -12.90 -0.88
N PRO A 584 26.48 -11.60 -0.84
CA PRO A 584 27.84 -11.18 -1.20
C PRO A 584 28.93 -11.74 -0.30
N THR A 585 28.73 -11.81 1.02
CA THR A 585 29.79 -12.26 1.94
C THR A 585 30.03 -13.76 1.92
N THR A 586 29.00 -14.55 1.59
CA THR A 586 29.05 -16.02 1.65
C THR A 586 29.19 -16.67 0.27
N GLY A 587 28.79 -15.97 -0.80
CA GLY A 587 28.71 -16.51 -2.16
C GLY A 587 27.61 -17.55 -2.35
N VAL A 588 26.68 -17.69 -1.39
CA VAL A 588 25.53 -18.60 -1.53
C VAL A 588 24.59 -18.05 -2.59
N GLU A 589 24.31 -18.87 -3.60
CA GLU A 589 23.35 -18.57 -4.67
C GLU A 589 21.97 -19.12 -4.32
N PHE A 590 20.95 -18.28 -4.48
CA PHE A 590 19.55 -18.66 -4.35
C PHE A 590 18.88 -18.58 -5.72
N PRO A 591 18.08 -19.60 -6.10
CA PRO A 591 17.31 -19.55 -7.34
C PRO A 591 16.19 -18.51 -7.23
N ALA A 592 15.54 -18.19 -8.36
CA ALA A 592 14.31 -17.41 -8.35
C ALA A 592 13.25 -18.05 -7.44
N GLU A 593 12.52 -17.21 -6.70
CA GLU A 593 11.42 -17.63 -5.85
C GLU A 593 10.08 -17.33 -6.51
N LEU A 594 9.19 -18.30 -6.46
CA LEU A 594 7.88 -18.25 -7.11
C LEU A 594 6.79 -18.61 -6.10
N PHE A 595 5.70 -17.87 -6.15
CA PHE A 595 4.49 -18.11 -5.37
C PHE A 595 3.37 -18.66 -6.26
N ASP A 596 2.80 -19.81 -5.88
CA ASP A 596 1.69 -20.44 -6.59
C ASP A 596 0.35 -19.77 -6.27
N VAL A 597 0.15 -18.60 -6.87
CA VAL A 597 -1.12 -17.86 -6.79
C VAL A 597 -2.28 -18.61 -7.47
N GLY A 598 -1.96 -19.60 -8.31
CA GLY A 598 -2.92 -20.48 -8.95
C GLY A 598 -3.45 -21.59 -8.05
N ALA A 599 -2.85 -21.84 -6.89
CA ALA A 599 -3.34 -22.80 -5.90
C ALA A 599 -4.63 -22.26 -5.24
N LEU A 600 -5.78 -22.56 -5.84
CA LEU A 600 -7.07 -22.03 -5.44
C LEU A 600 -7.51 -22.62 -4.10
N ARG A 601 -8.09 -21.78 -3.25
CA ARG A 601 -8.52 -22.13 -1.90
C ARG A 601 -10.03 -22.31 -1.83
N SER A 602 -10.46 -23.44 -1.26
CA SER A 602 -11.88 -23.72 -1.07
C SER A 602 -12.38 -23.17 0.26
N GLY A 603 -13.48 -22.42 0.23
CA GLY A 603 -14.12 -21.92 1.44
C GLY A 603 -15.05 -20.75 1.16
N PRO A 604 -15.79 -20.29 2.18
CA PRO A 604 -16.72 -19.19 2.02
C PRO A 604 -15.98 -17.89 1.71
N THR A 605 -16.57 -17.08 0.83
CA THR A 605 -16.06 -15.76 0.41
C THR A 605 -16.85 -14.60 1.00
N ASP A 606 -17.92 -14.89 1.75
CA ASP A 606 -18.71 -13.91 2.49
C ASP A 606 -18.00 -13.61 3.82
N PRO A 607 -17.60 -12.35 4.09
CA PRO A 607 -16.95 -11.95 5.34
C PRO A 607 -17.74 -12.29 6.62
N GLN A 608 -19.06 -12.49 6.52
CA GLN A 608 -19.92 -12.85 7.65
C GLN A 608 -20.03 -14.37 7.87
N ALA A 609 -19.49 -15.19 6.97
CA ALA A 609 -19.57 -16.63 7.07
C ALA A 609 -18.52 -17.21 8.02
N SER A 610 -18.90 -18.25 8.77
CA SER A 610 -17.95 -19.03 9.55
C SER A 610 -16.90 -19.67 8.65
N GLY A 611 -15.62 -19.47 8.95
CA GLY A 611 -14.51 -19.97 8.15
C GLY A 611 -14.15 -19.09 6.94
N TYR A 612 -14.60 -17.84 6.92
CA TYR A 612 -14.17 -16.85 5.93
C TYR A 612 -12.65 -16.66 5.95
N ASP A 613 -12.06 -16.73 4.77
CA ASP A 613 -10.70 -16.31 4.45
C ASP A 613 -10.80 -15.48 3.18
N SER A 614 -10.27 -14.26 3.19
CA SER A 614 -10.33 -13.34 2.04
C SER A 614 -9.63 -13.89 0.79
N ARG A 615 -8.77 -14.92 0.94
CA ARG A 615 -8.09 -15.63 -0.15
C ARG A 615 -8.87 -16.81 -0.71
N ASN A 616 -10.03 -17.17 -0.15
CA ASN A 616 -10.87 -18.23 -0.71
C ASN A 616 -11.34 -17.83 -2.13
N THR A 617 -11.22 -18.74 -3.10
CA THR A 617 -11.55 -18.46 -4.51
C THR A 617 -12.64 -19.37 -5.06
N PHE A 618 -12.99 -20.46 -4.37
CA PHE A 618 -14.10 -21.31 -4.82
C PHE A 618 -14.84 -22.07 -3.71
N THR A 619 -16.06 -22.52 -4.03
CA THR A 619 -16.86 -23.44 -3.21
C THR A 619 -17.52 -24.50 -4.06
N VAL A 620 -17.83 -25.64 -3.43
CA VAL A 620 -18.57 -26.75 -4.04
C VAL A 620 -19.81 -27.02 -3.21
N SER A 621 -20.99 -26.98 -3.84
CA SER A 621 -22.27 -27.29 -3.19
C SER A 621 -23.13 -28.18 -4.10
N GLY A 622 -23.15 -29.47 -3.80
CA GLY A 622 -23.85 -30.49 -4.58
C GLY A 622 -23.37 -30.54 -6.03
N ARG A 623 -24.15 -29.97 -6.95
CA ARG A 623 -23.84 -29.90 -8.39
C ARG A 623 -23.40 -28.51 -8.85
N THR A 624 -23.16 -27.59 -7.92
CA THR A 624 -22.79 -26.21 -8.21
C THR A 624 -21.36 -25.96 -7.73
N LEU A 625 -20.54 -25.45 -8.64
CA LEU A 625 -19.21 -24.91 -8.39
C LEU A 625 -19.31 -23.39 -8.51
N THR A 626 -18.94 -22.67 -7.46
CA THR A 626 -18.87 -21.21 -7.50
C THR A 626 -17.41 -20.80 -7.37
N LEU A 627 -16.92 -19.97 -8.29
CA LEU A 627 -15.54 -19.46 -8.31
C LEU A 627 -15.57 -17.93 -8.40
N ARG A 628 -14.55 -17.28 -7.85
CA ARG A 628 -14.17 -15.91 -8.18
C ARG A 628 -12.72 -15.92 -8.63
N LEU A 629 -12.46 -15.36 -9.80
CA LEU A 629 -11.13 -15.33 -10.41
C LEU A 629 -10.72 -13.86 -10.62
N PRO A 630 -9.54 -13.45 -10.17
CA PRO A 630 -8.96 -12.17 -10.57
C PRO A 630 -8.90 -12.04 -12.09
N TRP A 631 -9.14 -10.85 -12.62
CA TRP A 631 -8.96 -10.57 -14.04
C TRP A 631 -7.53 -10.94 -14.53
N ALA A 632 -6.52 -10.70 -13.70
CA ALA A 632 -5.13 -11.05 -13.99
C ALA A 632 -4.89 -12.57 -14.15
N LEU A 633 -5.64 -13.43 -13.42
CA LEU A 633 -5.56 -14.90 -13.64
C LEU A 633 -6.19 -15.31 -14.98
N LEU A 634 -7.06 -14.49 -15.56
CA LEU A 634 -7.62 -14.70 -16.89
C LEU A 634 -6.79 -14.03 -17.99
N GLY A 635 -5.57 -13.57 -17.67
CA GLY A 635 -4.67 -12.98 -18.65
C GLY A 635 -4.97 -11.53 -19.02
N MET A 636 -5.80 -10.83 -18.25
CA MET A 636 -6.13 -9.44 -18.54
C MET A 636 -5.03 -8.51 -18.01
N ALA A 637 -4.57 -7.60 -18.88
CA ALA A 637 -3.67 -6.50 -18.53
C ALA A 637 -4.44 -5.24 -18.09
N ASP A 638 -5.58 -5.00 -18.70
CA ASP A 638 -6.55 -3.97 -18.29
C ASP A 638 -7.96 -4.43 -18.69
N PRO A 639 -8.76 -4.96 -17.74
CA PRO A 639 -10.12 -5.37 -18.05
C PRO A 639 -11.03 -4.17 -18.35
N SER A 640 -10.68 -2.96 -17.90
CA SER A 640 -11.48 -1.75 -18.13
C SER A 640 -11.45 -1.27 -19.59
N SER A 641 -10.42 -1.64 -20.35
CA SER A 641 -10.31 -1.37 -21.80
C SER A 641 -10.16 -2.64 -22.65
N LEU A 642 -10.54 -3.80 -22.08
CA LEU A 642 -10.58 -5.11 -22.72
C LEU A 642 -9.22 -5.56 -23.26
N GLN A 643 -8.13 -5.22 -22.57
CA GLN A 643 -6.77 -5.56 -22.97
C GLN A 643 -6.32 -6.87 -22.33
N ALA A 644 -6.10 -7.90 -23.15
CA ALA A 644 -5.40 -9.11 -22.73
C ALA A 644 -3.88 -8.92 -22.87
N LEU A 645 -3.13 -9.49 -21.94
CA LEU A 645 -1.67 -9.48 -21.93
C LEU A 645 -1.13 -10.47 -22.98
N LEU A 646 -0.17 -10.01 -23.77
CA LEU A 646 0.67 -10.83 -24.62
C LEU A 646 2.11 -10.74 -24.08
N PRO A 647 2.57 -11.74 -23.31
CA PRO A 647 3.95 -11.79 -22.87
C PRO A 647 4.90 -11.83 -24.07
N PRO A 648 6.13 -11.35 -23.88
CA PRO A 648 7.11 -11.31 -24.95
C PRO A 648 7.47 -12.72 -25.46
N THR A 649 7.76 -12.81 -26.76
CA THR A 649 8.20 -14.06 -27.39
C THR A 649 9.66 -14.42 -27.09
N GLY A 650 10.39 -13.52 -26.43
CA GLY A 650 11.75 -13.74 -26.00
C GLY A 650 12.19 -12.74 -24.92
N PRO A 651 13.30 -13.01 -24.24
CA PRO A 651 13.71 -12.21 -23.08
C PRO A 651 14.07 -10.76 -23.46
N GLY A 652 13.71 -9.80 -22.60
CA GLY A 652 14.04 -8.38 -22.77
C GLY A 652 13.13 -7.60 -23.74
N GLN A 653 12.05 -8.20 -24.24
CA GLN A 653 10.99 -7.49 -24.96
C GLN A 653 9.92 -7.01 -23.97
N GLU A 654 9.35 -5.83 -24.22
CA GLU A 654 8.20 -5.34 -23.46
C GLU A 654 6.95 -6.19 -23.73
N ALA A 655 6.06 -6.27 -22.74
CA ALA A 655 4.75 -6.87 -22.95
C ALA A 655 3.97 -6.07 -23.99
N ALA A 656 3.20 -6.79 -24.82
CA ALA A 656 2.18 -6.18 -25.67
C ALA A 656 0.79 -6.47 -25.08
N THR A 657 -0.22 -5.79 -25.59
CA THR A 657 -1.61 -6.11 -25.31
C THR A 657 -2.40 -6.26 -26.61
N VAL A 658 -3.52 -6.98 -26.52
CA VAL A 658 -4.49 -7.08 -27.60
C VAL A 658 -5.89 -6.86 -27.05
N THR A 659 -6.71 -6.10 -27.79
CA THR A 659 -8.13 -5.96 -27.46
C THR A 659 -8.85 -7.28 -27.75
N VAL A 660 -9.53 -7.82 -26.74
CA VAL A 660 -10.30 -9.07 -26.88
C VAL A 660 -11.81 -8.79 -26.95
N PRO A 661 -12.57 -9.52 -27.77
CA PRO A 661 -14.03 -9.34 -27.87
C PRO A 661 -14.80 -9.97 -26.70
N GLY A 662 -14.13 -10.82 -25.91
CA GLY A 662 -14.70 -11.56 -24.79
C GLY A 662 -13.81 -12.76 -24.43
N ILE A 663 -14.28 -13.59 -23.51
CA ILE A 663 -13.62 -14.83 -23.08
C ILE A 663 -14.51 -16.01 -23.45
N GLY A 664 -14.03 -16.88 -24.32
CA GLY A 664 -14.69 -18.15 -24.63
C GLY A 664 -14.58 -19.08 -23.42
N ILE A 665 -15.68 -19.71 -22.99
CA ILE A 665 -15.69 -20.60 -21.83
C ILE A 665 -16.22 -21.96 -22.23
N ALA A 666 -15.48 -22.99 -21.83
CA ALA A 666 -15.88 -24.38 -21.92
C ALA A 666 -15.69 -25.09 -20.58
N VAL A 667 -16.41 -26.19 -20.41
CA VAL A 667 -16.24 -27.11 -19.28
C VAL A 667 -15.90 -28.50 -19.79
N ALA A 668 -14.92 -29.15 -19.18
CA ALA A 668 -14.62 -30.55 -19.38
C ALA A 668 -14.89 -31.34 -18.09
N THR A 669 -15.62 -32.45 -18.22
CA THR A 669 -15.88 -33.38 -17.13
C THR A 669 -15.66 -34.80 -17.63
N ALA A 670 -14.86 -35.60 -16.91
CA ALA A 670 -14.54 -36.98 -17.29
C ALA A 670 -14.08 -37.11 -18.76
N GLY A 671 -13.21 -36.20 -19.21
CA GLY A 671 -12.65 -36.18 -20.57
C GLY A 671 -13.61 -35.69 -21.66
N LYS A 672 -14.83 -35.25 -21.33
CA LYS A 672 -15.76 -34.67 -22.32
C LYS A 672 -15.81 -33.15 -22.18
N ARG A 673 -15.34 -32.43 -23.21
CA ARG A 673 -15.49 -30.98 -23.35
C ARG A 673 -16.90 -30.60 -23.81
N THR A 674 -17.40 -29.49 -23.29
CA THR A 674 -18.66 -28.84 -23.66
C THR A 674 -18.44 -27.34 -23.70
N ASP A 675 -18.60 -26.72 -24.86
CA ASP A 675 -18.54 -25.27 -24.99
C ASP A 675 -19.81 -24.64 -24.38
N LEU A 676 -19.62 -23.64 -23.54
CA LEU A 676 -20.71 -22.95 -22.84
C LEU A 676 -21.08 -21.64 -23.54
N GLY A 677 -20.11 -20.97 -24.16
CA GLY A 677 -20.30 -19.76 -24.95
C GLY A 677 -19.24 -18.70 -24.71
N LEU A 678 -19.50 -17.49 -25.21
CA LEU A 678 -18.64 -16.32 -25.07
C LEU A 678 -19.16 -15.42 -23.95
N PHE A 679 -18.33 -15.14 -22.95
CA PHE A 679 -18.56 -14.08 -21.97
C PHE A 679 -18.01 -12.76 -22.50
N THR A 680 -18.85 -11.72 -22.54
CA THR A 680 -18.43 -10.38 -22.97
C THR A 680 -18.67 -9.38 -21.85
N TRP A 681 -18.01 -8.22 -21.87
CA TRP A 681 -18.32 -7.13 -20.94
C TRP A 681 -18.08 -5.78 -21.61
N SER A 682 -18.64 -4.73 -21.01
CA SER A 682 -18.37 -3.37 -21.45
C SER A 682 -17.17 -2.83 -20.69
N GLY A 683 -16.28 -2.12 -21.38
CA GLY A 683 -15.20 -1.37 -20.75
C GLY A 683 -15.76 -0.24 -19.87
N TRP A 684 -14.93 0.28 -18.96
CA TRP A 684 -15.33 1.30 -18.01
C TRP A 684 -14.25 2.38 -17.83
N ASN A 685 -14.70 3.58 -17.47
CA ASN A 685 -13.84 4.69 -17.02
C ASN A 685 -14.32 5.24 -15.67
N ARG A 686 -15.26 4.55 -15.04
CA ARG A 686 -15.83 4.88 -13.74
C ARG A 686 -15.99 3.58 -12.96
N VAL A 687 -15.61 3.62 -11.70
CA VAL A 687 -15.72 2.49 -10.78
C VAL A 687 -16.73 2.82 -9.68
N TYR A 688 -17.27 1.76 -9.08
CA TYR A 688 -18.13 1.83 -7.92
C TYR A 688 -17.49 0.96 -6.84
N HIS A 689 -17.57 1.41 -5.60
CA HIS A 689 -16.95 0.72 -4.47
C HIS A 689 -17.77 0.91 -3.20
N ALA A 690 -17.51 0.07 -2.20
CA ALA A 690 -18.04 0.17 -0.86
C ALA A 690 -16.90 0.12 0.16
N GLU A 691 -17.00 0.95 1.19
CA GLU A 691 -16.12 0.89 2.35
C GLU A 691 -16.54 -0.30 3.24
N ARG A 692 -15.58 -1.11 3.68
CA ARG A 692 -15.81 -2.18 4.66
C ARG A 692 -14.59 -2.32 5.57
N LEU A 693 -14.79 -2.45 6.88
CA LEU A 693 -13.69 -2.83 7.77
C LEU A 693 -13.28 -4.28 7.51
N LYS A 694 -11.98 -4.50 7.36
CA LYS A 694 -11.44 -5.83 7.11
C LYS A 694 -11.70 -6.77 8.28
N ALA A 695 -11.89 -8.06 7.99
CA ALA A 695 -12.13 -9.08 8.99
C ALA A 695 -10.94 -9.16 9.96
N GLY A 696 -11.23 -9.44 11.24
CA GLY A 696 -10.22 -9.51 12.29
C GLY A 696 -9.71 -8.15 12.79
N VAL A 697 -10.31 -7.03 12.36
CA VAL A 697 -9.93 -5.68 12.78
C VAL A 697 -9.94 -5.45 14.30
N GLN A 698 -10.73 -6.22 15.06
CA GLN A 698 -10.73 -6.11 16.53
C GLN A 698 -9.33 -6.30 17.12
N THR A 699 -8.52 -7.22 16.58
CA THR A 699 -7.14 -7.45 17.06
C THR A 699 -6.27 -6.20 16.91
N TRP A 700 -6.48 -5.44 15.83
CA TRP A 700 -5.80 -4.16 15.63
C TRP A 700 -6.30 -3.09 16.60
N VAL A 701 -7.62 -3.00 16.81
CA VAL A 701 -8.23 -2.06 17.78
C VAL A 701 -7.74 -2.32 19.20
N ASP A 702 -7.67 -3.58 19.62
CA ASP A 702 -7.18 -3.98 20.94
C ASP A 702 -5.71 -3.59 21.13
N ALA A 703 -4.87 -3.76 20.10
CA ALA A 703 -3.47 -3.36 20.13
C ALA A 703 -3.32 -1.82 20.22
N MET A 704 -4.09 -1.07 19.43
CA MET A 704 -4.13 0.40 19.48
C MET A 704 -4.55 0.92 20.85
N GLU A 705 -5.57 0.30 21.47
CA GLU A 705 -5.99 0.63 22.83
C GLU A 705 -4.88 0.32 23.84
N ALA A 706 -4.20 -0.83 23.71
CA ALA A 706 -3.18 -1.25 24.65
C ALA A 706 -1.94 -0.34 24.63
N VAL A 707 -1.42 0.00 23.45
CA VAL A 707 -0.23 0.88 23.33
C VAL A 707 -0.56 2.37 23.46
N GLY A 708 -1.85 2.73 23.37
CA GLY A 708 -2.33 4.10 23.58
C GLY A 708 -2.57 4.48 25.04
N ARG A 709 -2.39 3.52 25.97
CA ARG A 709 -2.41 3.76 27.42
C ARG A 709 -0.98 3.99 27.91
N ARG A 710 -0.79 4.90 28.87
CA ARG A 710 0.52 5.19 29.44
C ARG A 710 1.00 4.21 30.49
#